data_AF-A0ABD2JUA1-F1
#
_entry.id   AF-A0ABD2JUA1-F1
#
_cell.length_a   1.000
_cell.length_b   1.000
_cell.length_c   1.000
_cell.angle_alpha   90.00
_cell.angle_beta   90.00
_cell.angle_gamma   90.00
#
_symmetry.space_group_name_H-M   'P 1'
#
loop_
_entity.id
_entity.type
_entity.pdbx_description
1 polymer ?
#
loop_
_entity_poly.entity_id
_entity_poly.type
_entity_poly.pdbx_seq_one_letter_code
_entity_poly.pdbx_strand_id
1 'polypeptide(L)'
;MVALTGTAQQTMPGNDVLAFTTPSTPVANQTLIKVAMLVAQNDTDYGLPRKNAALRDSGGAISMALEQLLADEILPKSINFSFQWHYGNCNEASALGRIYKYVKEFDADAIIATPCMDVPPMLGHLASNFNLPMMVWGQSMASVLASSNNLTYPTLLNIVPNYKYMASGIVSLMQYFNWTRFGFVIQSEINGVSGGCNLFARDIDKAMGEQSTVSINYKSRIFNTQTSDLSTIVTGLRKRARIILLCFDDVTQLRTFALSLFDGGLRTKDYLYIIPDNDLMLSFNLSRIPFWKQGSRISDLVNVTIVKDGRDADAETIGQLAFWWHYDITLSALSNRNYLGFFERVISRTRDWPFYCPESDCGNVANASIYSLLLYDAMYNYGMALNETFRQFGIRPEVYRNGTLLAQNNRKPFMGLTGFVTVETDQNTRVFVLSNRNYSQGNSLQIYMQFAWVDGKLNVTLRNASSVMWDTRGGIIPQAVPTCGFDGNGCTVSVFELYKGYFISGIVLFVLITGSSLFIIVYLIHSKIVENRKTNLLWQIQFAMMKRAKKQRQLVDGRSGTNRSHHSLRSNQTNVSALTHSTMDSLAQSKNFSLYTYNGDKCIVCTFGSTTAAAPLSVAEMAECRAMRLFDHENMNRFLGLSLDGPNVLAVWNFCMRGSIRDVILSENAMVKDVMFIQSAIKELCEGLHFLHNSPLQFHGRLKSSACLINERWQVKISYFGLRWLKSSKKMEAKDLLWLSPEQLRKATDGAEINVAEGSKQSDIYTMALVFTEV
;
A
#
# COMPACT_ATOMS: atom_id res chain seq x y z
N MET A 1 -23.14 -23.61 20.64
CA MET A 1 -24.04 -23.98 21.76
C MET A 1 -23.74 -25.44 22.10
N VAL A 2 -23.52 -25.75 23.38
CA VAL A 2 -23.05 -27.08 23.82
C VAL A 2 -24.21 -28.06 23.88
N ALA A 3 -24.00 -29.29 23.42
CA ALA A 3 -24.91 -30.42 23.62
C ALA A 3 -24.13 -31.67 24.07
N LEU A 4 -23.71 -31.65 25.34
CA LEU A 4 -23.28 -32.83 26.09
C LEU A 4 -24.52 -33.46 26.74
N THR A 5 -24.98 -34.60 26.24
CA THR A 5 -25.88 -35.52 26.97
C THR A 5 -25.77 -36.92 26.36
N GLY A 6 -25.56 -37.96 27.18
CA GLY A 6 -25.57 -39.35 26.71
C GLY A 6 -24.47 -40.22 27.30
N THR A 7 -24.35 -40.27 28.62
CA THR A 7 -23.46 -41.21 29.33
C THR A 7 -23.92 -42.65 29.14
N ALA A 8 -23.46 -43.31 28.09
CA ALA A 8 -23.22 -44.74 28.11
C ALA A 8 -21.74 -44.95 28.44
N GLN A 9 -21.45 -45.22 29.72
CA GLN A 9 -20.12 -45.59 30.18
C GLN A 9 -19.85 -47.04 29.74
N GLN A 10 -19.64 -47.24 28.43
CA GLN A 10 -19.05 -48.47 27.92
C GLN A 10 -17.66 -48.59 28.55
N THR A 11 -17.56 -49.51 29.50
CA THR A 11 -16.29 -49.95 30.09
C THR A 11 -15.33 -50.33 28.97
N MET A 12 -14.17 -49.69 28.92
CA MET A 12 -13.17 -49.95 27.89
C MET A 12 -12.77 -51.44 27.88
N PRO A 13 -12.70 -52.08 26.70
CA PRO A 13 -12.08 -53.41 26.58
C PRO A 13 -10.63 -53.41 27.07
N GLY A 14 -10.22 -54.49 27.75
CA GLY A 14 -8.84 -54.69 28.20
C GLY A 14 -8.43 -53.90 29.44
N ASN A 15 -9.27 -53.81 30.47
CA ASN A 15 -8.89 -53.22 31.77
C ASN A 15 -8.02 -54.12 32.65
N ASP A 16 -7.73 -55.36 32.22
CA ASP A 16 -6.74 -56.22 32.86
C ASP A 16 -5.88 -56.96 31.82
N VAL A 17 -4.60 -56.59 31.78
CA VAL A 17 -3.59 -57.13 30.84
C VAL A 17 -2.90 -58.38 31.42
N LEU A 18 -3.28 -58.81 32.63
CA LEU A 18 -2.65 -59.90 33.38
C LEU A 18 -3.36 -61.26 33.22
N ALA A 19 -4.58 -61.28 32.65
CA ALA A 19 -5.46 -62.46 32.65
C ALA A 19 -5.63 -63.16 31.28
N PHE A 20 -4.52 -63.37 30.56
CA PHE A 20 -4.53 -64.10 29.27
C PHE A 20 -4.29 -65.61 29.46
N THR A 21 -5.35 -66.36 29.81
CA THR A 21 -5.33 -67.83 29.84
C THR A 21 -5.61 -68.43 28.46
N THR A 22 -4.74 -69.31 27.99
CA THR A 22 -4.94 -70.08 26.75
C THR A 22 -6.13 -71.03 26.84
N PRO A 23 -6.92 -71.22 25.77
CA PRO A 23 -7.88 -72.31 25.69
C PRO A 23 -7.15 -73.66 25.66
N SER A 24 -7.45 -74.52 26.62
CA SER A 24 -6.93 -75.89 26.66
C SER A 24 -7.65 -76.80 25.65
N THR A 25 -6.91 -77.27 24.64
CA THR A 25 -7.28 -78.33 23.67
C THR A 25 -8.50 -78.09 22.77
N PRO A 26 -8.59 -78.76 21.59
CA PRO A 26 -9.72 -78.59 20.68
C PRO A 26 -11.00 -79.18 21.29
N VAL A 27 -12.02 -78.34 21.44
CA VAL A 27 -13.39 -78.80 21.75
C VAL A 27 -14.05 -79.24 20.45
N ALA A 28 -14.76 -80.37 20.46
CA ALA A 28 -15.53 -80.81 19.30
C ALA A 28 -16.55 -79.74 18.87
N ASN A 29 -16.77 -79.60 17.56
CA ASN A 29 -17.66 -78.61 16.91
C ASN A 29 -17.17 -77.14 16.88
N GLN A 30 -15.85 -76.89 16.75
CA GLN A 30 -15.34 -75.57 16.35
C GLN A 30 -15.29 -75.38 14.82
N THR A 31 -15.69 -74.21 14.35
CA THR A 31 -15.47 -73.74 12.97
C THR A 31 -14.04 -73.21 12.84
N LEU A 32 -13.24 -73.82 11.97
CA LEU A 32 -11.86 -73.42 11.72
C LEU A 32 -11.76 -72.48 10.52
N ILE A 33 -11.30 -71.26 10.73
CA ILE A 33 -11.00 -70.28 9.67
C ILE A 33 -9.51 -70.36 9.32
N LYS A 34 -9.19 -70.58 8.05
CA LYS A 34 -7.81 -70.71 7.57
C LYS A 34 -7.29 -69.40 7.01
N VAL A 35 -6.16 -68.92 7.52
CA VAL A 35 -5.56 -67.64 7.13
C VAL A 35 -4.21 -67.86 6.47
N ALA A 36 -4.09 -67.44 5.21
CA ALA A 36 -2.81 -67.37 4.51
C ALA A 36 -2.10 -66.05 4.85
N MET A 37 -0.82 -66.09 5.20
CA MET A 37 -0.04 -64.92 5.58
C MET A 37 1.24 -64.80 4.75
N LEU A 38 1.59 -63.59 4.34
CA LEU A 38 2.94 -63.28 3.84
C LEU A 38 3.68 -62.39 4.82
N VAL A 39 4.97 -62.67 4.96
CA VAL A 39 5.82 -62.04 5.98
C VAL A 39 7.16 -61.67 5.34
N ALA A 40 7.75 -60.53 5.74
CA ALA A 40 9.10 -60.17 5.32
C ALA A 40 10.12 -61.18 5.89
N GLN A 41 11.17 -61.51 5.12
CA GLN A 41 12.17 -62.48 5.54
C GLN A 41 13.25 -61.81 6.41
N ASN A 42 13.70 -60.61 6.01
CA ASN A 42 14.72 -59.81 6.68
C ASN A 42 14.36 -58.32 6.77
N ASP A 43 14.97 -57.62 7.72
CA ASP A 43 14.88 -56.16 7.89
C ASP A 43 15.31 -55.36 6.65
N THR A 44 16.16 -55.96 5.79
CA THR A 44 16.68 -55.36 4.56
C THR A 44 15.70 -55.39 3.39
N ASP A 45 14.62 -56.17 3.48
CA ASP A 45 13.70 -56.41 2.36
C ASP A 45 12.86 -55.15 2.02
N TYR A 46 12.83 -54.16 2.93
CA TYR A 46 12.29 -52.81 2.70
C TYR A 46 13.24 -51.89 1.91
N GLY A 47 14.37 -52.39 1.41
CA GLY A 47 15.37 -51.64 0.63
C GLY A 47 16.18 -50.59 1.42
N LEU A 48 15.92 -50.49 2.71
CA LEU A 48 16.37 -49.43 3.61
C LEU A 48 16.64 -50.05 4.98
N PRO A 49 17.40 -49.39 5.88
CA PRO A 49 17.60 -49.84 7.26
C PRO A 49 16.34 -49.61 8.14
N ARG A 50 15.20 -50.17 7.71
CA ARG A 50 13.88 -50.13 8.35
C ARG A 50 13.60 -51.49 8.99
N LYS A 51 13.90 -51.58 10.28
CA LYS A 51 13.85 -52.84 11.04
C LYS A 51 12.43 -53.30 11.39
N ASN A 52 12.29 -54.61 11.54
CA ASN A 52 11.24 -55.34 12.23
C ASN A 52 9.85 -55.31 11.55
N ALA A 53 9.55 -56.37 10.81
CA ALA A 53 8.16 -56.85 10.58
C ALA A 53 8.18 -58.33 10.10
N ALA A 54 9.19 -59.09 10.55
CA ALA A 54 9.25 -60.53 10.37
C ALA A 54 8.35 -61.22 11.41
N LEU A 55 7.99 -62.49 11.19
CA LEU A 55 7.02 -63.18 12.06
C LEU A 55 7.49 -63.15 13.52
N ARG A 56 8.79 -63.42 13.72
CA ARG A 56 9.49 -63.41 15.01
C ARG A 56 9.39 -62.12 15.84
N ASP A 57 9.14 -60.97 15.20
CA ASP A 57 9.10 -59.66 15.86
C ASP A 57 7.70 -59.04 15.92
N SER A 58 6.71 -59.66 15.26
CA SER A 58 5.37 -59.08 15.10
C SER A 58 4.21 -60.08 15.25
N GLY A 59 4.43 -61.37 14.99
CA GLY A 59 3.38 -62.40 14.88
C GLY A 59 2.50 -62.54 16.12
N GLY A 60 3.08 -62.48 17.32
CA GLY A 60 2.36 -62.57 18.59
C GLY A 60 1.28 -61.49 18.79
N ALA A 61 1.30 -60.40 18.01
CA ALA A 61 0.20 -59.44 17.98
C ALA A 61 -1.12 -60.04 17.47
N ILE A 62 -1.06 -61.01 16.53
CA ILE A 62 -2.24 -61.74 16.05
C ILE A 62 -2.81 -62.60 17.18
N SER A 63 -1.96 -63.34 17.90
CA SER A 63 -2.37 -64.13 19.08
C SER A 63 -3.09 -63.26 20.10
N MET A 64 -2.47 -62.13 20.47
CA MET A 64 -3.01 -61.20 21.46
C MET A 64 -4.33 -60.54 21.00
N ALA A 65 -4.49 -60.25 19.70
CA ALA A 65 -5.73 -59.72 19.15
C ALA A 65 -6.86 -60.76 19.17
N LEU A 66 -6.56 -62.01 18.80
CA LEU A 66 -7.51 -63.12 18.83
C LEU A 66 -7.95 -63.47 20.26
N GLU A 67 -7.02 -63.51 21.21
CA GLU A 67 -7.34 -63.71 22.62
C GLU A 67 -8.23 -62.59 23.16
N GLN A 68 -7.96 -61.33 22.81
CA GLN A 68 -8.82 -60.21 23.19
C GLN A 68 -10.22 -60.31 22.56
N LEU A 69 -10.33 -60.63 21.27
CA LEU A 69 -11.63 -60.82 20.59
C LEU A 69 -12.48 -61.93 21.22
N LEU A 70 -11.86 -62.99 21.74
CA LEU A 70 -12.52 -64.08 22.46
C LEU A 70 -12.88 -63.70 23.91
N ALA A 71 -12.04 -62.90 24.57
CA ALA A 71 -12.26 -62.41 25.93
C ALA A 71 -13.35 -61.32 26.01
N ASP A 72 -13.42 -60.45 25.01
CA ASP A 72 -14.45 -59.41 24.85
C ASP A 72 -15.81 -59.97 24.36
N GLU A 73 -15.92 -61.29 24.14
CA GLU A 73 -17.07 -61.98 23.55
C GLU A 73 -17.49 -61.44 22.16
N ILE A 74 -16.54 -60.83 21.43
CA ILE A 74 -16.73 -60.32 20.06
C ILE A 74 -16.76 -61.49 19.07
N LEU A 75 -15.84 -62.45 19.23
CA LEU A 75 -15.89 -63.72 18.52
C LEU A 75 -16.37 -64.82 19.46
N PRO A 76 -17.31 -65.69 19.03
CA PRO A 76 -17.77 -66.79 19.87
C PRO A 76 -16.70 -67.87 19.96
N LYS A 77 -16.62 -68.56 21.10
CA LYS A 77 -15.66 -69.65 21.41
C LYS A 77 -15.76 -70.87 20.48
N SER A 78 -16.76 -70.90 19.60
CA SER A 78 -16.90 -71.87 18.50
C SER A 78 -16.02 -71.54 17.29
N ILE A 79 -15.43 -70.34 17.18
CA ILE A 79 -14.48 -69.98 16.13
C ILE A 79 -13.05 -70.32 16.58
N ASN A 80 -12.27 -70.89 15.67
CA ASN A 80 -10.84 -71.12 15.83
C ASN A 80 -10.11 -70.72 14.54
N PHE A 81 -8.80 -70.49 14.60
CA PHE A 81 -7.99 -70.02 13.47
C PHE A 81 -6.77 -70.93 13.25
N SER A 82 -6.45 -71.18 11.97
CA SER A 82 -5.21 -71.85 11.55
C SER A 82 -4.47 -70.95 10.57
N PHE A 83 -3.17 -70.76 10.79
CA PHE A 83 -2.34 -69.88 9.96
C PHE A 83 -1.35 -70.70 9.13
N GLN A 84 -1.13 -70.28 7.88
CA GLN A 84 0.01 -70.74 7.09
C GLN A 84 0.73 -69.53 6.51
N TRP A 85 2.04 -69.44 6.77
CA TRP A 85 2.84 -68.28 6.41
C TRP A 85 4.02 -68.64 5.49
N HIS A 86 4.42 -67.66 4.66
CA HIS A 86 5.67 -67.71 3.90
C HIS A 86 6.49 -66.45 4.17
N TYR A 87 7.79 -66.66 4.45
CA TYR A 87 8.79 -65.60 4.42
C TYR A 87 9.16 -65.28 2.97
N GLY A 88 9.13 -64.01 2.58
CA GLY A 88 9.51 -63.58 1.23
C GLY A 88 10.15 -62.20 1.21
N ASN A 89 11.14 -62.04 0.32
CA ASN A 89 11.95 -60.83 0.15
C ASN A 89 11.21 -59.72 -0.61
N CYS A 90 10.00 -59.37 -0.19
CA CYS A 90 9.13 -58.35 -0.81
C CYS A 90 8.87 -58.47 -2.33
N ASN A 91 9.15 -59.64 -2.95
CA ASN A 91 8.98 -59.83 -4.40
C ASN A 91 7.54 -60.20 -4.78
N GLU A 92 6.96 -59.45 -5.70
CA GLU A 92 5.55 -59.51 -6.10
C GLU A 92 5.19 -60.82 -6.80
N ALA A 93 6.05 -61.29 -7.72
CA ALA A 93 5.82 -62.51 -8.49
C ALA A 93 5.82 -63.76 -7.58
N SER A 94 6.81 -63.85 -6.68
CA SER A 94 6.89 -64.91 -5.68
C SER A 94 5.70 -64.85 -4.71
N ALA A 95 5.39 -63.66 -4.19
CA ALA A 95 4.26 -63.45 -3.28
C ALA A 95 2.91 -63.90 -3.89
N LEU A 96 2.64 -63.50 -5.14
CA LEU A 96 1.42 -63.85 -5.86
C LEU A 96 1.30 -65.37 -6.06
N GLY A 97 2.38 -66.03 -6.50
CA GLY A 97 2.41 -67.49 -6.69
C GLY A 97 2.25 -68.26 -5.37
N ARG A 98 2.79 -67.73 -4.26
CA ARG A 98 2.68 -68.34 -2.92
C ARG A 98 1.27 -68.21 -2.34
N ILE A 99 0.64 -67.04 -2.41
CA ILE A 99 -0.77 -66.91 -1.98
C ILE A 99 -1.69 -67.73 -2.89
N TYR A 100 -1.49 -67.76 -4.21
CA TYR A 100 -2.26 -68.64 -5.09
C TYR A 100 -2.15 -70.11 -4.65
N LYS A 101 -0.94 -70.57 -4.29
CA LYS A 101 -0.71 -71.90 -3.73
C LYS A 101 -1.50 -72.12 -2.44
N TYR A 102 -1.48 -71.19 -1.49
CA TYR A 102 -2.24 -71.32 -0.24
C TYR A 102 -3.77 -71.26 -0.43
N VAL A 103 -4.27 -70.47 -1.38
CA VAL A 103 -5.69 -70.45 -1.75
C VAL A 103 -6.14 -71.79 -2.37
N LYS A 104 -5.24 -72.52 -3.05
CA LYS A 104 -5.56 -73.80 -3.71
C LYS A 104 -5.29 -75.06 -2.88
N GLU A 105 -4.18 -75.12 -2.15
CA GLU A 105 -3.73 -76.33 -1.46
C GLU A 105 -4.05 -76.32 0.04
N PHE A 106 -3.92 -75.17 0.69
CA PHE A 106 -4.34 -74.99 2.10
C PHE A 106 -5.82 -74.63 2.19
N ASP A 107 -6.41 -74.18 1.08
CA ASP A 107 -7.81 -73.76 0.98
C ASP A 107 -8.10 -72.60 1.96
N ALA A 108 -7.28 -71.56 1.85
CA ALA A 108 -7.34 -70.36 2.69
C ALA A 108 -8.66 -69.58 2.53
N ASP A 109 -9.25 -69.19 3.66
CA ASP A 109 -10.46 -68.39 3.76
C ASP A 109 -10.18 -66.88 3.82
N ALA A 110 -8.98 -66.48 4.24
CA ALA A 110 -8.56 -65.09 4.37
C ALA A 110 -7.06 -64.92 4.08
N ILE A 111 -6.66 -63.69 3.74
CA ILE A 111 -5.26 -63.33 3.43
C ILE A 111 -4.80 -62.18 4.34
N ILE A 112 -3.69 -62.36 5.04
CA ILE A 112 -2.91 -61.26 5.64
C ILE A 112 -1.75 -60.95 4.69
N ALA A 113 -1.78 -59.76 4.09
CA ALA A 113 -0.73 -59.31 3.19
C ALA A 113 0.58 -59.03 3.93
N THR A 114 1.70 -59.03 3.21
CA THR A 114 2.99 -58.56 3.73
C THR A 114 3.02 -57.02 3.78
N PRO A 115 3.67 -56.39 4.78
CA PRO A 115 3.76 -54.93 4.89
C PRO A 115 4.68 -54.25 3.86
N CYS A 116 5.34 -55.01 2.97
CA CYS A 116 6.07 -54.48 1.81
C CYS A 116 5.13 -53.68 0.88
N MET A 117 5.38 -52.40 0.60
CA MET A 117 4.39 -51.51 -0.04
C MET A 117 3.85 -51.98 -1.40
N ASP A 118 4.69 -52.57 -2.25
CA ASP A 118 4.35 -52.89 -3.64
C ASP A 118 3.62 -54.24 -3.81
N VAL A 119 3.65 -55.11 -2.79
CA VAL A 119 3.08 -56.46 -2.85
C VAL A 119 1.55 -56.50 -2.61
N PRO A 120 0.97 -55.87 -1.57
CA PRO A 120 -0.48 -55.91 -1.32
C PRO A 120 -1.37 -55.45 -2.49
N PRO A 121 -1.01 -54.46 -3.32
CA PRO A 121 -1.80 -54.13 -4.52
C PRO A 121 -1.94 -55.33 -5.47
N MET A 122 -0.86 -56.10 -5.67
CA MET A 122 -0.87 -57.30 -6.51
C MET A 122 -1.70 -58.43 -5.88
N LEU A 123 -1.58 -58.61 -4.56
CA LEU A 123 -2.42 -59.57 -3.82
C LEU A 123 -3.89 -59.17 -3.80
N GLY A 124 -4.21 -57.87 -3.82
CA GLY A 124 -5.57 -57.35 -3.85
C GLY A 124 -6.34 -57.78 -5.09
N HIS A 125 -5.68 -57.85 -6.25
CA HIS A 125 -6.29 -58.40 -7.47
C HIS A 125 -6.61 -59.89 -7.32
N LEU A 126 -5.70 -60.66 -6.71
CA LEU A 126 -5.90 -62.09 -6.46
C LEU A 126 -7.03 -62.33 -5.46
N ALA A 127 -7.02 -61.62 -4.34
CA ALA A 127 -8.04 -61.69 -3.29
C ALA A 127 -9.42 -61.32 -3.83
N SER A 128 -9.52 -60.28 -4.66
CA SER A 128 -10.78 -59.85 -5.29
C SER A 128 -11.32 -60.92 -6.25
N ASN A 129 -10.44 -61.55 -7.04
CA ASN A 129 -10.83 -62.60 -8.00
C ASN A 129 -11.32 -63.90 -7.32
N PHE A 130 -10.78 -64.23 -6.14
CA PHE A 130 -11.28 -65.34 -5.31
C PHE A 130 -12.35 -64.91 -4.29
N ASN A 131 -12.75 -63.63 -4.29
CA ASN A 131 -13.62 -63.00 -3.29
C ASN A 131 -13.20 -63.29 -1.83
N LEU A 132 -11.91 -63.29 -1.52
CA LEU A 132 -11.37 -63.54 -0.17
C LEU A 132 -11.09 -62.23 0.58
N PRO A 133 -11.43 -62.11 1.88
CA PRO A 133 -11.06 -60.96 2.70
C PRO A 133 -9.53 -60.84 2.78
N MET A 134 -9.01 -59.64 2.48
CA MET A 134 -7.59 -59.33 2.58
C MET A 134 -7.34 -58.23 3.61
N MET A 135 -6.53 -58.54 4.62
CA MET A 135 -6.04 -57.59 5.62
C MET A 135 -4.68 -57.02 5.20
N VAL A 136 -4.49 -55.72 5.42
CA VAL A 136 -3.20 -55.03 5.24
C VAL A 136 -2.75 -54.40 6.56
N TRP A 137 -1.44 -54.28 6.78
CA TRP A 137 -0.85 -53.79 8.04
C TRP A 137 0.53 -53.15 7.79
N GLY A 138 1.14 -52.57 8.83
CA GLY A 138 2.48 -52.00 8.74
C GLY A 138 2.58 -50.82 7.76
N GLN A 139 3.56 -50.86 6.85
CA GLN A 139 3.83 -49.79 5.88
C GLN A 139 2.96 -49.84 4.60
N SER A 140 1.89 -50.65 4.52
CA SER A 140 1.03 -50.78 3.32
C SER A 140 0.15 -49.53 3.03
N MET A 141 0.74 -48.34 2.96
CA MET A 141 0.09 -47.04 2.88
C MET A 141 -0.26 -46.59 1.44
N ALA A 142 -0.01 -47.42 0.43
CA ALA A 142 -0.14 -47.06 -0.98
C ALA A 142 -1.58 -46.60 -1.34
N SER A 143 -1.71 -45.50 -2.09
CA SER A 143 -3.03 -44.92 -2.44
C SER A 143 -3.96 -45.82 -3.24
N VAL A 144 -3.42 -46.84 -3.92
CA VAL A 144 -4.23 -47.86 -4.60
C VAL A 144 -5.07 -48.68 -3.59
N LEU A 145 -4.63 -48.81 -2.35
CA LEU A 145 -5.31 -49.51 -1.25
C LEU A 145 -6.28 -48.61 -0.46
N ALA A 146 -6.48 -47.35 -0.85
CA ALA A 146 -7.46 -46.47 -0.21
C ALA A 146 -8.89 -46.97 -0.46
N SER A 147 -9.81 -46.78 0.51
CA SER A 147 -11.21 -47.23 0.37
C SER A 147 -11.96 -46.62 -0.80
N SER A 148 -11.52 -45.46 -1.32
CA SER A 148 -12.06 -44.89 -2.56
C SER A 148 -11.94 -45.82 -3.77
N ASN A 149 -11.04 -46.80 -3.71
CA ASN A 149 -10.79 -47.77 -4.78
C ASN A 149 -11.47 -49.12 -4.49
N ASN A 150 -12.56 -49.13 -3.70
CA ASN A 150 -13.36 -50.32 -3.42
C ASN A 150 -13.92 -51.01 -4.69
N LEU A 151 -13.92 -50.33 -5.84
CA LEU A 151 -14.22 -50.94 -7.15
C LEU A 151 -13.09 -51.87 -7.64
N THR A 152 -11.84 -51.59 -7.28
CA THR A 152 -10.66 -52.36 -7.67
C THR A 152 -10.36 -53.48 -6.66
N TYR A 153 -10.54 -53.19 -5.36
CA TYR A 153 -10.26 -54.10 -4.26
C TYR A 153 -11.47 -54.26 -3.32
N PRO A 154 -12.62 -54.81 -3.79
CA PRO A 154 -13.85 -54.89 -3.01
C PRO A 154 -13.77 -55.76 -1.76
N THR A 155 -12.72 -56.57 -1.60
CA THR A 155 -12.51 -57.48 -0.45
C THR A 155 -11.52 -56.97 0.59
N LEU A 156 -11.03 -55.75 0.43
CA LEU A 156 -9.95 -55.17 1.24
C LEU A 156 -10.47 -54.68 2.60
N LEU A 157 -9.83 -55.17 3.67
CA LEU A 157 -9.98 -54.70 5.04
C LEU A 157 -8.77 -53.83 5.39
N ASN A 158 -8.90 -52.52 5.16
CA ASN A 158 -7.80 -51.56 5.36
C ASN A 158 -8.11 -50.51 6.43
N ILE A 159 -7.30 -50.54 7.50
CA ILE A 159 -7.24 -49.52 8.56
C ILE A 159 -5.86 -48.80 8.62
N VAL A 160 -4.95 -49.19 7.73
CA VAL A 160 -3.59 -48.65 7.61
C VAL A 160 -3.69 -47.23 7.05
N PRO A 161 -2.97 -46.26 7.64
CA PRO A 161 -3.01 -44.89 7.17
C PRO A 161 -2.54 -44.76 5.71
N ASN A 162 -3.14 -43.87 4.91
CA ASN A 162 -2.93 -43.86 3.46
C ASN A 162 -2.20 -42.60 2.91
N TYR A 163 -1.35 -42.76 1.90
CA TYR A 163 -0.66 -41.63 1.25
C TYR A 163 -1.61 -40.67 0.51
N LYS A 164 -2.77 -41.13 0.01
CA LYS A 164 -3.80 -40.27 -0.59
C LYS A 164 -4.25 -39.20 0.40
N TYR A 165 -4.68 -39.62 1.60
CA TYR A 165 -5.20 -38.72 2.62
C TYR A 165 -4.09 -37.89 3.27
N MET A 166 -2.90 -38.47 3.46
CA MET A 166 -1.71 -37.74 3.91
C MET A 166 -1.30 -36.62 2.95
N ALA A 167 -1.37 -36.85 1.64
CA ALA A 167 -1.06 -35.86 0.61
C ALA A 167 -2.12 -34.76 0.53
N SER A 168 -3.41 -35.12 0.53
CA SER A 168 -4.52 -34.17 0.64
C SER A 168 -4.40 -33.31 1.91
N GLY A 169 -3.88 -33.89 3.01
CA GLY A 169 -3.65 -33.22 4.28
C GLY A 169 -2.55 -32.16 4.20
N ILE A 170 -1.45 -32.44 3.51
CA ILE A 170 -0.43 -31.43 3.20
C ILE A 170 -1.01 -30.29 2.34
N VAL A 171 -1.77 -30.60 1.28
CA VAL A 171 -2.39 -29.54 0.45
C VAL A 171 -3.34 -28.67 1.29
N SER A 172 -4.11 -29.30 2.18
CA SER A 172 -5.02 -28.61 3.11
C SER A 172 -4.28 -27.73 4.14
N LEU A 173 -3.15 -28.21 4.66
CA LEU A 173 -2.26 -27.43 5.54
C LEU A 173 -1.70 -26.20 4.82
N MET A 174 -1.28 -26.34 3.56
CA MET A 174 -0.81 -25.22 2.74
C MET A 174 -1.93 -24.20 2.52
N GLN A 175 -3.14 -24.65 2.20
CA GLN A 175 -4.32 -23.79 2.04
C GLN A 175 -4.69 -23.06 3.34
N TYR A 176 -4.66 -23.74 4.48
CA TYR A 176 -4.97 -23.15 5.79
C TYR A 176 -4.07 -21.96 6.13
N PHE A 177 -2.77 -22.03 5.83
CA PHE A 177 -1.82 -20.94 6.03
C PHE A 177 -1.68 -19.99 4.82
N ASN A 178 -2.52 -20.14 3.79
CA ASN A 178 -2.45 -19.40 2.52
C ASN A 178 -1.08 -19.50 1.82
N TRP A 179 -0.39 -20.63 1.99
CA TRP A 179 0.88 -20.93 1.33
C TRP A 179 0.64 -21.44 -0.09
N THR A 180 0.49 -20.50 -1.03
CA THR A 180 0.22 -20.80 -2.45
C THR A 180 1.39 -21.46 -3.19
N ARG A 181 2.59 -21.51 -2.60
CA ARG A 181 3.83 -21.95 -3.27
C ARG A 181 4.77 -22.68 -2.31
N PHE A 182 5.24 -23.86 -2.69
CA PHE A 182 6.24 -24.61 -1.91
C PHE A 182 7.29 -25.29 -2.80
N GLY A 183 8.41 -25.66 -2.19
CA GLY A 183 9.42 -26.54 -2.78
C GLY A 183 9.26 -27.97 -2.27
N PHE A 184 9.56 -28.97 -3.09
CA PHE A 184 9.47 -30.39 -2.71
C PHE A 184 10.76 -31.12 -3.06
N VAL A 185 11.45 -31.62 -2.04
CA VAL A 185 12.62 -32.50 -2.18
C VAL A 185 12.21 -33.91 -1.78
N ILE A 186 12.57 -34.87 -2.63
CA ILE A 186 12.19 -36.27 -2.53
C ILE A 186 13.47 -37.11 -2.54
N GLN A 187 13.67 -37.97 -1.55
CA GLN A 187 14.66 -39.03 -1.63
C GLN A 187 14.25 -40.03 -2.71
N SER A 188 15.17 -40.36 -3.62
CA SER A 188 14.95 -41.38 -4.65
C SER A 188 15.22 -42.79 -4.10
N GLU A 189 14.93 -43.79 -4.92
CA GLU A 189 15.17 -45.21 -4.68
C GLU A 189 16.63 -45.46 -4.26
N ILE A 190 16.83 -46.18 -3.15
CA ILE A 190 18.15 -46.68 -2.76
C ILE A 190 18.27 -48.11 -3.29
N ASN A 191 19.38 -48.41 -3.97
CA ASN A 191 19.73 -49.75 -4.47
C ASN A 191 18.62 -50.43 -5.30
N GLY A 192 17.80 -49.65 -6.01
CA GLY A 192 16.70 -50.16 -6.85
C GLY A 192 15.43 -50.56 -6.08
N VAL A 193 15.28 -50.15 -4.82
CA VAL A 193 14.04 -50.35 -4.05
C VAL A 193 13.32 -49.02 -3.83
N SER A 194 12.03 -48.99 -4.14
CA SER A 194 11.20 -47.79 -4.00
C SER A 194 10.79 -47.56 -2.55
N GLY A 195 11.12 -46.37 -2.04
CA GLY A 195 10.71 -45.93 -0.71
C GLY A 195 9.31 -45.30 -0.70
N GLY A 196 8.79 -45.05 0.51
CA GLY A 196 7.47 -44.45 0.71
C GLY A 196 7.36 -43.05 0.07
N CYS A 197 8.48 -42.33 -0.03
CA CYS A 197 8.52 -41.00 -0.62
C CYS A 197 8.19 -40.96 -2.11
N ASN A 198 8.43 -42.02 -2.88
CA ASN A 198 8.03 -42.05 -4.29
C ASN A 198 6.51 -42.17 -4.43
N LEU A 199 5.87 -43.04 -3.63
CA LEU A 199 4.42 -43.20 -3.59
C LEU A 199 3.75 -41.91 -3.09
N PHE A 200 4.24 -41.36 -1.97
CA PHE A 200 3.75 -40.11 -1.41
C PHE A 200 3.91 -38.94 -2.39
N ALA A 201 5.05 -38.82 -3.08
CA ALA A 201 5.28 -37.74 -4.03
C ALA A 201 4.33 -37.77 -5.24
N ARG A 202 3.98 -38.97 -5.72
CA ARG A 202 2.97 -39.17 -6.78
C ARG A 202 1.58 -38.78 -6.28
N ASP A 203 1.26 -39.03 -5.02
CA ASP A 203 -0.07 -38.73 -4.48
C ASP A 203 -0.20 -37.25 -4.08
N ILE A 204 0.90 -36.57 -3.73
CA ILE A 204 1.00 -35.10 -3.72
C ILE A 204 0.69 -34.52 -5.10
N ASP A 205 1.29 -35.04 -6.18
CA ASP A 205 1.00 -34.58 -7.56
C ASP A 205 -0.49 -34.70 -7.92
N LYS A 206 -1.14 -35.80 -7.51
CA LYS A 206 -2.59 -35.99 -7.70
C LYS A 206 -3.43 -35.03 -6.84
N ALA A 207 -3.03 -34.80 -5.60
CA ALA A 207 -3.77 -33.94 -4.66
C ALA A 207 -3.76 -32.46 -5.09
N MET A 208 -2.75 -32.03 -5.86
CA MET A 208 -2.65 -30.68 -6.43
C MET A 208 -3.19 -30.59 -7.86
N GLY A 209 -4.20 -31.40 -8.22
CA GLY A 209 -4.83 -31.36 -9.55
C GLY A 209 -5.33 -29.97 -9.96
N GLU A 210 -5.77 -29.83 -11.22
CA GLU A 210 -5.92 -28.57 -11.99
C GLU A 210 -6.67 -27.39 -11.32
N GLN A 211 -7.43 -27.63 -10.25
CA GLN A 211 -8.20 -26.61 -9.51
C GLN A 211 -7.54 -26.17 -8.20
N SER A 212 -6.35 -26.67 -7.84
CA SER A 212 -5.69 -26.32 -6.58
C SER A 212 -5.04 -24.93 -6.61
N THR A 213 -5.19 -24.18 -5.51
CA THR A 213 -4.58 -22.84 -5.31
C THR A 213 -3.11 -22.88 -4.88
N VAL A 214 -2.50 -24.07 -4.86
CA VAL A 214 -1.18 -24.35 -4.29
C VAL A 214 -0.32 -25.02 -5.36
N SER A 215 0.85 -24.45 -5.68
CA SER A 215 1.77 -24.97 -6.69
C SER A 215 3.13 -25.39 -6.12
N ILE A 216 3.74 -26.42 -6.71
CA ILE A 216 5.17 -26.70 -6.51
C ILE A 216 5.99 -25.81 -7.43
N ASN A 217 6.77 -24.90 -6.84
CA ASN A 217 7.65 -23.97 -7.57
C ASN A 217 9.06 -24.54 -7.79
N TYR A 218 9.43 -25.57 -7.05
CA TYR A 218 10.67 -26.32 -7.26
C TYR A 218 10.51 -27.75 -6.79
N LYS A 219 10.68 -28.73 -7.68
CA LYS A 219 10.65 -30.15 -7.37
C LYS A 219 12.02 -30.76 -7.70
N SER A 220 12.57 -31.58 -6.80
CA SER A 220 13.81 -32.31 -7.07
C SER A 220 13.83 -33.69 -6.42
N ARG A 221 14.59 -34.61 -7.03
CA ARG A 221 14.91 -35.92 -6.47
C ARG A 221 16.39 -36.00 -6.12
N ILE A 222 16.70 -36.56 -4.95
CA ILE A 222 18.07 -36.88 -4.53
C ILE A 222 18.32 -38.36 -4.86
N PHE A 223 19.14 -38.61 -5.88
CA PHE A 223 19.61 -39.95 -6.26
C PHE A 223 20.93 -40.32 -5.56
N ASN A 224 21.73 -39.31 -5.20
CA ASN A 224 23.06 -39.47 -4.64
C ASN A 224 23.29 -38.35 -3.61
N THR A 225 23.98 -38.64 -2.52
CA THR A 225 24.35 -37.67 -1.48
C THR A 225 25.69 -36.98 -1.77
N GLN A 226 26.10 -36.89 -3.05
CA GLN A 226 27.29 -36.13 -3.46
C GLN A 226 27.06 -34.62 -3.33
N THR A 227 28.06 -33.93 -2.78
CA THR A 227 27.95 -32.53 -2.37
C THR A 227 27.60 -31.57 -3.52
N SER A 228 28.03 -31.87 -4.75
CA SER A 228 27.69 -31.10 -5.97
C SER A 228 26.18 -31.05 -6.21
N ASP A 229 25.53 -32.20 -6.14
CA ASP A 229 24.11 -32.37 -6.47
C ASP A 229 23.25 -31.71 -5.41
N LEU A 230 23.60 -31.93 -4.13
CA LEU A 230 22.94 -31.29 -3.00
C LEU A 230 23.07 -29.75 -3.08
N SER A 231 24.26 -29.21 -3.40
CA SER A 231 24.45 -27.74 -3.55
C SER A 231 23.60 -27.14 -4.68
N THR A 232 23.39 -27.88 -5.77
CA THR A 232 22.53 -27.49 -6.88
C THR A 232 21.06 -27.43 -6.44
N ILE A 233 20.60 -28.43 -5.68
CA ILE A 233 19.25 -28.49 -5.12
C ILE A 233 19.01 -27.33 -4.15
N VAL A 234 19.94 -27.09 -3.23
CA VAL A 234 19.87 -26.01 -2.24
C VAL A 234 19.86 -24.63 -2.92
N THR A 235 20.67 -24.43 -3.97
CA THR A 235 20.62 -23.21 -4.80
C THR A 235 19.27 -23.06 -5.51
N GLY A 236 18.70 -24.17 -5.98
CA GLY A 236 17.40 -24.22 -6.63
C GLY A 236 16.24 -23.87 -5.70
N LEU A 237 16.30 -24.30 -4.44
CA LEU A 237 15.36 -23.95 -3.36
C LEU A 237 15.48 -22.48 -2.98
N ARG A 238 16.70 -21.97 -2.73
CA ARG A 238 16.95 -20.58 -2.30
C ARG A 238 16.26 -19.55 -3.21
N LYS A 239 16.28 -19.83 -4.52
CA LYS A 239 15.70 -18.98 -5.59
C LYS A 239 14.20 -19.16 -5.81
N ARG A 240 13.52 -20.14 -5.21
CA ARG A 240 12.13 -20.51 -5.62
C ARG A 240 11.18 -20.97 -4.50
N ALA A 241 11.67 -21.26 -3.30
CA ALA A 241 10.86 -21.77 -2.19
C ALA A 241 11.23 -21.13 -0.85
N ARG A 242 10.25 -21.08 0.06
CA ARG A 242 10.42 -20.75 1.49
C ARG A 242 9.76 -21.80 2.38
N ILE A 243 8.57 -22.25 2.03
CA ILE A 243 7.99 -23.49 2.53
C ILE A 243 8.57 -24.66 1.73
N ILE A 244 9.12 -25.66 2.39
CA ILE A 244 9.85 -26.77 1.77
C ILE A 244 9.39 -28.10 2.38
N LEU A 245 8.77 -28.95 1.57
CA LEU A 245 8.45 -30.33 1.90
C LEU A 245 9.69 -31.21 1.67
N LEU A 246 10.14 -31.91 2.71
CA LEU A 246 11.32 -32.77 2.70
C LEU A 246 10.91 -34.23 2.95
N CYS A 247 10.66 -34.99 1.89
CA CYS A 247 10.37 -36.41 2.02
C CYS A 247 11.65 -37.21 1.92
N PHE A 248 12.04 -37.83 3.03
CA PHE A 248 13.17 -38.75 3.12
C PHE A 248 12.72 -40.06 3.74
N ASP A 249 13.21 -41.16 3.18
CA ASP A 249 12.95 -42.50 3.66
C ASP A 249 14.07 -43.03 4.57
N ASP A 250 15.28 -42.44 4.50
CA ASP A 250 16.39 -42.64 5.43
C ASP A 250 16.71 -41.33 6.19
N VAL A 251 16.63 -41.41 7.53
CA VAL A 251 16.94 -40.32 8.47
C VAL A 251 18.40 -39.86 8.35
N THR A 252 19.31 -40.74 7.94
CA THR A 252 20.72 -40.39 7.71
C THR A 252 20.88 -39.44 6.53
N GLN A 253 20.19 -39.72 5.41
CA GLN A 253 20.17 -38.83 4.25
C GLN A 253 19.45 -37.50 4.55
N LEU A 254 18.35 -37.54 5.33
CA LEU A 254 17.69 -36.34 5.83
C LEU A 254 18.66 -35.43 6.60
N ARG A 255 19.48 -35.99 7.51
CA ARG A 255 20.50 -35.23 8.24
C ARG A 255 21.56 -34.65 7.30
N THR A 256 22.07 -35.43 6.36
CA THR A 256 23.06 -34.97 5.36
C THR A 256 22.51 -33.83 4.50
N PHE A 257 21.24 -33.90 4.09
CA PHE A 257 20.60 -32.82 3.35
C PHE A 257 20.31 -31.59 4.23
N ALA A 258 19.95 -31.78 5.50
CA ALA A 258 19.81 -30.68 6.46
C ALA A 258 21.13 -29.91 6.65
N LEU A 259 22.28 -30.60 6.75
CA LEU A 259 23.58 -29.94 6.76
C LEU A 259 23.83 -29.15 5.45
N SER A 260 23.44 -29.70 4.29
CA SER A 260 23.54 -28.99 3.01
C SER A 260 22.65 -27.74 2.94
N LEU A 261 21.45 -27.79 3.52
CA LEU A 261 20.55 -26.63 3.65
C LEU A 261 21.14 -25.55 4.57
N PHE A 262 21.79 -25.96 5.66
CA PHE A 262 22.50 -25.06 6.57
C PHE A 262 23.66 -24.36 5.87
N ASP A 263 24.51 -25.12 5.17
CA ASP A 263 25.70 -24.62 4.45
C ASP A 263 25.33 -23.68 3.30
N GLY A 264 24.23 -23.95 2.59
CA GLY A 264 23.70 -23.05 1.55
C GLY A 264 22.96 -21.81 2.08
N GLY A 265 22.84 -21.67 3.40
CA GLY A 265 22.26 -20.49 4.06
C GLY A 265 20.74 -20.51 4.24
N LEU A 266 20.06 -21.64 4.04
CA LEU A 266 18.59 -21.77 4.18
C LEU A 266 18.18 -22.03 5.65
N ARG A 267 18.92 -21.41 6.58
CA ARG A 267 18.79 -21.54 8.05
C ARG A 267 18.15 -20.33 8.71
N THR A 268 17.52 -19.44 7.94
CA THR A 268 16.85 -18.24 8.46
C THR A 268 15.39 -18.52 8.83
N LYS A 269 14.80 -17.64 9.65
CA LYS A 269 13.38 -17.66 10.03
C LYS A 269 12.40 -17.37 8.87
N ASP A 270 12.90 -17.27 7.64
CA ASP A 270 12.09 -17.20 6.42
C ASP A 270 11.76 -18.59 5.85
N TYR A 271 12.54 -19.63 6.21
CA TYR A 271 12.38 -21.00 5.68
C TYR A 271 11.61 -21.89 6.64
N LEU A 272 10.65 -22.66 6.13
CA LEU A 272 9.90 -23.66 6.87
C LEU A 272 10.12 -25.03 6.25
N TYR A 273 10.40 -26.02 7.07
CA TYR A 273 10.51 -27.41 6.62
C TYR A 273 9.31 -28.20 7.12
N ILE A 274 8.73 -29.02 6.25
CA ILE A 274 7.70 -30.00 6.61
C ILE A 274 8.24 -31.37 6.24
N ILE A 275 8.26 -32.29 7.20
CA ILE A 275 8.85 -33.62 7.07
C ILE A 275 7.73 -34.66 7.31
N PRO A 276 7.21 -35.32 6.27
CA PRO A 276 6.18 -36.33 6.43
C PRO A 276 6.77 -37.63 7.00
N ASP A 277 6.02 -38.28 7.89
CA ASP A 277 6.38 -39.53 8.57
C ASP A 277 5.97 -40.76 7.74
N ASN A 278 6.65 -40.97 6.61
CA ASN A 278 6.27 -41.96 5.59
C ASN A 278 6.52 -43.42 6.00
N ASP A 279 7.18 -43.66 7.13
CA ASP A 279 7.34 -44.97 7.76
C ASP A 279 6.59 -45.11 9.09
N LEU A 280 5.75 -44.12 9.45
CA LEU A 280 4.98 -44.07 10.70
C LEU A 280 5.84 -44.16 11.99
N MET A 281 7.17 -44.11 11.89
CA MET A 281 8.08 -44.33 13.03
C MET A 281 7.96 -43.24 14.09
N LEU A 282 7.66 -42.00 13.68
CA LEU A 282 7.40 -40.91 14.61
C LEU A 282 6.01 -41.05 15.24
N SER A 283 5.01 -41.41 14.44
CA SER A 283 3.63 -41.67 14.87
C SER A 283 3.59 -42.70 16.02
N PHE A 284 4.38 -43.78 15.92
CA PHE A 284 4.47 -44.81 16.95
C PHE A 284 5.42 -44.49 18.11
N ASN A 285 6.34 -43.54 17.98
CA ASN A 285 7.33 -43.24 19.03
C ASN A 285 7.78 -41.77 19.00
N LEU A 286 6.93 -40.92 19.57
CA LEU A 286 7.13 -39.48 19.76
C LEU A 286 8.44 -39.13 20.51
N SER A 287 9.01 -40.10 21.25
CA SER A 287 10.22 -39.95 22.08
C SER A 287 11.53 -40.33 21.37
N ARG A 288 11.51 -40.73 20.09
CA ARG A 288 12.73 -41.11 19.35
C ARG A 288 13.78 -40.00 19.31
N ILE A 289 15.05 -40.38 19.13
CA ILE A 289 16.15 -39.43 18.91
C ILE A 289 15.88 -38.62 17.63
N PRO A 290 15.99 -37.28 17.66
CA PRO A 290 15.72 -36.44 16.50
C PRO A 290 16.79 -36.58 15.40
N PHE A 291 16.41 -36.32 14.14
CA PHE A 291 17.25 -36.56 12.96
C PHE A 291 18.61 -35.85 13.00
N TRP A 292 18.74 -34.75 13.74
CA TRP A 292 19.97 -33.96 13.81
C TRP A 292 21.10 -34.60 14.62
N LYS A 293 20.83 -35.60 15.46
CA LYS A 293 21.87 -36.29 16.25
C LYS A 293 22.48 -37.45 15.46
N GLN A 294 23.80 -37.44 15.30
CA GLN A 294 24.51 -38.50 14.58
C GLN A 294 24.62 -39.80 15.40
N GLY A 295 24.53 -40.94 14.70
CA GLY A 295 24.94 -42.26 15.20
C GLY A 295 23.96 -43.03 16.10
N SER A 296 22.92 -42.38 16.62
CA SER A 296 22.01 -42.93 17.64
C SER A 296 21.09 -44.10 17.19
N ARG A 297 21.29 -44.68 16.00
CA ARG A 297 20.63 -45.93 15.56
C ARG A 297 21.49 -47.19 15.76
N ILE A 298 22.79 -47.03 16.05
CA ILE A 298 23.76 -48.14 16.09
C ILE A 298 24.58 -48.16 17.39
N SER A 299 24.97 -47.00 17.94
CA SER A 299 25.87 -46.90 19.11
C SER A 299 25.42 -47.66 20.36
N ASP A 300 24.11 -47.78 20.57
CA ASP A 300 23.54 -48.30 21.83
C ASP A 300 23.26 -49.81 21.77
N LEU A 301 23.39 -50.42 20.57
CA LEU A 301 23.16 -51.84 20.31
C LEU A 301 24.39 -52.55 19.73
N VAL A 302 25.37 -51.81 19.24
CA VAL A 302 26.64 -52.33 18.72
C VAL A 302 27.74 -51.38 19.17
N ASN A 303 28.85 -51.91 19.71
CA ASN A 303 30.04 -51.15 20.11
C ASN A 303 30.82 -50.59 18.90
N VAL A 304 30.14 -49.90 17.99
CA VAL A 304 30.73 -49.15 16.87
C VAL A 304 30.99 -47.74 17.36
N THR A 305 32.26 -47.39 17.51
CA THR A 305 32.70 -46.01 17.74
C THR A 305 32.44 -45.17 16.48
N ILE A 306 31.24 -44.63 16.36
CA ILE A 306 30.88 -43.70 15.29
C ILE A 306 31.65 -42.40 15.54
N VAL A 307 32.56 -42.07 14.63
CA VAL A 307 33.26 -40.78 14.63
C VAL A 307 32.21 -39.69 14.41
N LYS A 308 31.99 -38.88 15.46
CA LYS A 308 31.07 -37.74 15.37
C LYS A 308 31.68 -36.66 14.49
N ASP A 309 30.91 -36.15 13.54
CA ASP A 309 31.29 -35.05 12.65
C ASP A 309 31.26 -33.67 13.34
N GLY A 310 30.72 -33.59 14.56
CA GLY A 310 30.61 -32.37 15.34
C GLY A 310 29.47 -31.43 14.91
N ARG A 311 28.70 -31.78 13.88
CA ARG A 311 27.72 -30.90 13.21
C ARG A 311 26.27 -31.06 13.69
N ASP A 312 26.06 -31.72 14.83
CA ASP A 312 24.72 -31.91 15.40
C ASP A 312 23.97 -30.58 15.64
N ALA A 313 24.69 -29.50 16.01
CA ALA A 313 24.10 -28.16 16.21
C ALA A 313 23.67 -27.47 14.91
N ASP A 314 24.39 -27.71 13.81
CA ASP A 314 24.05 -27.18 12.48
C ASP A 314 22.75 -27.84 11.99
N ALA A 315 22.67 -29.16 12.10
CA ALA A 315 21.47 -29.91 11.76
C ALA A 315 20.29 -29.57 12.70
N GLU A 316 20.55 -29.30 13.98
CA GLU A 316 19.55 -28.88 14.97
C GLU A 316 18.92 -27.52 14.61
N THR A 317 19.69 -26.62 14.00
CA THR A 317 19.17 -25.33 13.49
C THR A 317 18.10 -25.53 12.42
N ILE A 318 18.27 -26.52 11.52
CA ILE A 318 17.24 -26.89 10.54
C ILE A 318 16.07 -27.62 11.24
N GLY A 319 16.36 -28.47 12.23
CA GLY A 319 15.35 -29.14 13.06
C GLY A 319 14.38 -28.17 13.76
N GLN A 320 14.89 -27.07 14.32
CA GLN A 320 14.09 -26.02 14.96
C GLN A 320 13.12 -25.31 14.00
N LEU A 321 13.44 -25.31 12.69
CA LEU A 321 12.64 -24.74 11.61
C LEU A 321 11.75 -25.79 10.92
N ALA A 322 11.77 -27.05 11.39
CA ALA A 322 11.04 -28.16 10.81
C ALA A 322 9.83 -28.57 11.66
N PHE A 323 8.73 -28.89 10.97
CA PHE A 323 7.58 -29.58 11.54
C PHE A 323 7.46 -30.97 10.95
N TRP A 324 7.01 -31.90 11.77
CA TRP A 324 6.67 -33.25 11.36
C TRP A 324 5.19 -33.32 11.00
N TRP A 325 4.90 -33.98 9.88
CA TRP A 325 3.55 -34.27 9.43
C TRP A 325 3.31 -35.77 9.55
N HIS A 326 2.51 -36.18 10.53
CA HIS A 326 2.35 -37.59 10.87
C HIS A 326 0.92 -37.91 11.29
N TYR A 327 0.61 -39.20 11.46
CA TYR A 327 -0.71 -39.60 11.98
C TYR A 327 -0.72 -39.52 13.50
N ASP A 328 -1.86 -39.14 14.07
CA ASP A 328 -2.05 -39.09 15.53
C ASP A 328 -2.34 -40.49 16.07
N ILE A 329 -1.30 -41.32 16.04
CA ILE A 329 -1.31 -42.62 16.68
C ILE A 329 -1.08 -42.38 18.17
N THR A 330 -2.17 -42.05 18.86
CA THR A 330 -2.14 -41.57 20.24
C THR A 330 -1.61 -42.64 21.21
N LEU A 331 -0.32 -42.57 21.50
CA LEU A 331 0.29 -43.28 22.63
C LEU A 331 -0.36 -42.93 23.98
N SER A 332 -1.23 -41.92 24.08
CA SER A 332 -1.99 -41.61 25.31
C SER A 332 -3.03 -42.67 25.68
N ALA A 333 -3.47 -43.52 24.74
CA ALA A 333 -4.21 -44.74 25.09
C ALA A 333 -3.32 -45.79 25.79
N LEU A 334 -2.01 -45.72 25.53
CA LEU A 334 -0.98 -46.59 26.08
C LEU A 334 -0.21 -45.95 27.25
N SER A 335 -0.33 -44.65 27.53
CA SER A 335 0.37 -44.00 28.66
C SER A 335 -0.16 -44.44 30.04
N ASN A 336 -1.33 -45.07 30.07
CA ASN A 336 -1.90 -45.74 31.24
C ASN A 336 -1.76 -47.28 31.20
N ARG A 337 -1.09 -47.85 30.19
CA ARG A 337 -0.86 -49.30 30.03
C ARG A 337 0.64 -49.59 29.97
N ASN A 338 1.08 -50.77 30.42
CA ASN A 338 2.51 -51.13 30.40
C ASN A 338 2.98 -51.40 28.95
N TYR A 339 3.44 -50.33 28.28
CA TYR A 339 3.87 -50.28 26.88
C TYR A 339 5.09 -51.17 26.58
N LEU A 340 6.12 -51.16 27.44
CA LEU A 340 7.28 -52.03 27.31
C LEU A 340 6.86 -53.51 27.37
N GLY A 341 5.98 -53.84 28.33
CA GLY A 341 5.41 -55.16 28.44
C GLY A 341 4.58 -55.62 27.23
N PHE A 342 4.04 -54.71 26.40
CA PHE A 342 3.37 -55.12 25.14
C PHE A 342 4.38 -55.75 24.17
N PHE A 343 5.49 -55.07 23.89
CA PHE A 343 6.49 -55.56 22.94
C PHE A 343 7.23 -56.81 23.44
N GLU A 344 7.51 -56.89 24.75
CA GLU A 344 8.03 -58.12 25.37
C GLU A 344 7.06 -59.30 25.17
N ARG A 345 5.75 -59.06 25.36
CA ARG A 345 4.72 -60.10 25.12
C ARG A 345 4.60 -60.49 23.66
N VAL A 346 4.72 -59.57 22.69
CA VAL A 346 4.68 -59.91 21.25
C VAL A 346 5.75 -60.94 20.88
N ILE A 347 6.98 -60.81 21.38
CA ILE A 347 8.04 -61.80 21.14
C ILE A 347 7.66 -63.15 21.77
N SER A 348 7.26 -63.16 23.04
CA SER A 348 6.90 -64.42 23.73
C SER A 348 5.73 -65.15 23.05
N ARG A 349 4.63 -64.43 22.74
CA ARG A 349 3.40 -64.98 22.16
C ARG A 349 3.55 -65.46 20.73
N THR A 350 4.62 -65.07 20.02
CA THR A 350 4.96 -65.63 18.71
C THR A 350 5.37 -67.12 18.81
N ARG A 351 5.84 -67.56 19.99
CA ARG A 351 6.20 -68.97 20.26
C ARG A 351 5.00 -69.80 20.73
N ASP A 352 3.89 -69.16 21.04
CA ASP A 352 2.64 -69.78 21.46
C ASP A 352 1.66 -69.94 20.27
N TRP A 353 0.42 -70.35 20.57
CA TRP A 353 -0.67 -70.37 19.59
C TRP A 353 -0.85 -68.99 18.93
N PRO A 354 -1.15 -68.90 17.62
CA PRO A 354 -1.36 -70.00 16.67
C PRO A 354 -0.10 -70.42 15.89
N PHE A 355 1.07 -69.78 16.13
CA PHE A 355 2.26 -69.96 15.27
C PHE A 355 3.22 -71.03 15.75
N TYR A 356 3.34 -71.23 17.07
CA TYR A 356 4.29 -72.18 17.67
C TYR A 356 5.71 -72.04 17.11
N CYS A 357 6.17 -70.80 16.91
CA CYS A 357 7.39 -70.54 16.15
C CYS A 357 8.63 -71.20 16.81
N PRO A 358 9.41 -72.00 16.05
CA PRO A 358 10.60 -72.66 16.57
C PRO A 358 11.64 -71.69 17.14
N GLU A 359 12.40 -72.14 18.14
CA GLU A 359 13.46 -71.34 18.76
C GLU A 359 14.62 -71.02 17.79
N SER A 360 14.84 -71.85 16.76
CA SER A 360 15.78 -71.53 15.67
C SER A 360 15.43 -70.24 14.92
N ASP A 361 14.14 -69.93 14.80
CA ASP A 361 13.61 -68.88 13.94
C ASP A 361 13.19 -67.65 14.77
N CYS A 362 12.69 -67.89 15.99
CA CYS A 362 12.14 -66.89 16.90
C CYS A 362 12.88 -66.77 18.25
N GLY A 363 14.01 -67.46 18.45
CA GLY A 363 14.80 -67.41 19.70
C GLY A 363 15.51 -66.07 19.94
N ASN A 364 16.12 -65.51 18.89
CA ASN A 364 17.09 -64.41 18.97
C ASN A 364 16.53 -63.03 18.59
N VAL A 365 15.37 -62.64 19.11
CA VAL A 365 14.78 -61.31 18.88
C VAL A 365 14.92 -60.44 20.12
N ALA A 366 15.73 -59.38 20.02
CA ALA A 366 15.97 -58.46 21.12
C ALA A 366 14.85 -57.41 21.33
N ASN A 367 14.14 -57.03 20.25
CA ASN A 367 13.09 -56.00 20.27
C ASN A 367 12.00 -56.35 19.26
N ALA A 368 10.73 -56.18 19.63
CA ALA A 368 9.61 -56.36 18.73
C ALA A 368 9.51 -55.25 17.67
N SER A 369 8.70 -55.48 16.64
CA SER A 369 8.28 -54.45 15.70
C SER A 369 7.30 -53.47 16.33
N ILE A 370 7.44 -52.18 16.01
CA ILE A 370 6.40 -51.20 16.34
C ILE A 370 5.16 -51.35 15.44
N TYR A 371 5.30 -51.94 14.25
CA TYR A 371 4.18 -52.27 13.37
C TYR A 371 3.31 -53.42 13.88
N SER A 372 3.76 -54.15 14.91
CA SER A 372 2.93 -55.14 15.62
C SER A 372 1.65 -54.51 16.19
N LEU A 373 1.66 -53.21 16.50
CA LEU A 373 0.46 -52.44 16.89
C LEU A 373 -0.58 -52.37 15.75
N LEU A 374 -0.15 -52.15 14.50
CA LEU A 374 -1.04 -52.18 13.34
C LEU A 374 -1.50 -53.60 13.00
N LEU A 375 -0.64 -54.61 13.20
CA LEU A 375 -1.02 -56.00 12.98
C LEU A 375 -2.09 -56.46 13.97
N TYR A 376 -1.96 -56.08 15.25
CA TYR A 376 -3.00 -56.27 16.26
C TYR A 376 -4.32 -55.64 15.81
N ASP A 377 -4.31 -54.34 15.48
CA ASP A 377 -5.53 -53.61 15.10
C ASP A 377 -6.14 -54.15 13.80
N ALA A 378 -5.33 -54.60 12.83
CA ALA A 378 -5.83 -55.20 11.59
C ALA A 378 -6.51 -56.55 11.84
N MET A 379 -5.96 -57.38 12.73
CA MET A 379 -6.59 -58.64 13.12
C MET A 379 -7.86 -58.42 13.97
N TYR A 380 -7.83 -57.44 14.89
CA TYR A 380 -9.01 -57.04 15.67
C TYR A 380 -10.12 -56.51 14.75
N ASN A 381 -9.77 -55.72 13.74
CA ASN A 381 -10.68 -55.21 12.72
C ASN A 381 -11.33 -56.35 11.90
N TYR A 382 -10.57 -57.38 11.51
CA TYR A 382 -11.12 -58.56 10.86
C TYR A 382 -12.07 -59.35 11.76
N GLY A 383 -11.74 -59.51 13.05
CA GLY A 383 -12.65 -60.10 14.06
C GLY A 383 -13.96 -59.31 14.23
N MET A 384 -13.89 -57.98 14.22
CA MET A 384 -15.06 -57.11 14.24
C MET A 384 -15.93 -57.25 12.97
N ALA A 385 -15.31 -57.30 11.79
CA ALA A 385 -16.01 -57.53 10.53
C ALA A 385 -16.68 -58.92 10.48
N LEU A 386 -16.01 -59.96 11.00
CA LEU A 386 -16.57 -61.30 11.17
C LEU A 386 -17.80 -61.27 12.11
N ASN A 387 -17.69 -60.67 13.29
CA ASN A 387 -18.78 -60.58 14.27
C ASN A 387 -20.04 -59.92 13.67
N GLU A 388 -19.89 -58.75 13.05
CA GLU A 388 -21.02 -58.03 12.42
C GLU A 388 -21.63 -58.81 11.25
N THR A 389 -20.83 -59.59 10.53
CA THR A 389 -21.32 -60.45 9.44
C THR A 389 -22.01 -61.71 9.99
N PHE A 390 -21.47 -62.33 11.02
CA PHE A 390 -22.08 -63.50 11.69
C PHE A 390 -23.41 -63.17 12.36
N ARG A 391 -23.57 -61.97 12.94
CA ARG A 391 -24.84 -61.49 13.48
C ARG A 391 -25.95 -61.39 12.42
N GLN A 392 -25.59 -61.10 11.18
CA GLN A 392 -26.54 -60.94 10.07
C GLN A 392 -26.82 -62.25 9.32
N PHE A 393 -25.79 -63.08 9.10
CA PHE A 393 -25.85 -64.24 8.17
C PHE A 393 -25.55 -65.59 8.83
N GLY A 394 -25.14 -65.62 10.10
CA GLY A 394 -24.71 -66.82 10.82
C GLY A 394 -23.28 -67.27 10.46
N ILE A 395 -22.77 -68.24 11.20
CA ILE A 395 -21.40 -68.78 11.04
C ILE A 395 -21.42 -69.89 9.99
N ARG A 396 -21.04 -69.58 8.75
CA ARG A 396 -21.00 -70.54 7.62
C ARG A 396 -19.83 -70.23 6.66
N PRO A 397 -19.27 -71.21 5.94
CA PRO A 397 -18.12 -71.01 5.04
C PRO A 397 -18.33 -69.91 3.99
N GLU A 398 -19.49 -69.90 3.35
CA GLU A 398 -19.89 -68.88 2.36
C GLU A 398 -20.04 -67.46 2.95
N VAL A 399 -20.01 -67.33 4.28
CA VAL A 399 -20.09 -66.06 5.01
C VAL A 399 -18.70 -65.55 5.38
N TYR A 400 -17.91 -66.31 6.15
CA TYR A 400 -16.58 -65.83 6.61
C TYR A 400 -15.54 -65.73 5.49
N ARG A 401 -15.74 -66.48 4.39
CA ARG A 401 -14.87 -66.44 3.22
C ARG A 401 -15.23 -65.33 2.21
N ASN A 402 -16.42 -64.72 2.31
CA ASN A 402 -16.91 -63.72 1.35
C ASN A 402 -16.34 -62.32 1.66
N GLY A 403 -15.17 -62.04 1.10
CA GLY A 403 -14.41 -60.82 1.39
C GLY A 403 -15.16 -59.53 1.11
N THR A 404 -15.98 -59.49 0.06
CA THR A 404 -16.79 -58.31 -0.28
C THR A 404 -17.86 -58.05 0.78
N LEU A 405 -18.47 -59.11 1.31
CA LEU A 405 -19.45 -58.99 2.40
C LEU A 405 -18.81 -58.50 3.70
N LEU A 406 -17.64 -59.04 4.06
CA LEU A 406 -16.90 -58.57 5.23
C LEU A 406 -16.47 -57.09 5.09
N ALA A 407 -15.96 -56.69 3.92
CA ALA A 407 -15.55 -55.31 3.65
C ALA A 407 -16.73 -54.32 3.69
N GLN A 408 -17.93 -54.74 3.28
CA GLN A 408 -19.15 -53.94 3.43
C GLN A 408 -19.53 -53.74 4.91
N ASN A 409 -19.39 -54.78 5.74
CA ASN A 409 -19.66 -54.71 7.19
C ASN A 409 -18.53 -54.04 7.99
N ASN A 410 -17.34 -53.89 7.40
CA ASN A 410 -16.17 -53.28 8.03
C ASN A 410 -16.22 -51.73 8.04
N ARG A 411 -17.25 -51.16 8.66
CA ARG A 411 -17.48 -49.69 8.69
C ARG A 411 -17.65 -49.09 10.08
N LYS A 412 -17.63 -49.92 11.13
CA LYS A 412 -17.72 -49.44 12.52
C LYS A 412 -16.33 -49.07 13.03
N PRO A 413 -16.10 -47.82 13.48
CA PRO A 413 -14.85 -47.46 14.13
C PRO A 413 -14.74 -48.16 15.48
N PHE A 414 -13.51 -48.40 15.95
CA PHE A 414 -13.24 -49.10 17.19
C PHE A 414 -12.01 -48.53 17.93
N MET A 415 -11.86 -48.89 19.20
CA MET A 415 -10.73 -48.51 20.03
C MET A 415 -9.63 -49.56 19.91
N GLY A 416 -8.58 -49.27 19.13
CA GLY A 416 -7.42 -50.13 18.96
C GLY A 416 -6.22 -49.70 19.81
N LEU A 417 -5.10 -50.43 19.69
CA LEU A 417 -3.82 -50.04 20.27
C LEU A 417 -3.22 -48.79 19.60
N THR A 418 -3.60 -48.52 18.34
CA THR A 418 -3.20 -47.30 17.61
C THR A 418 -4.16 -46.12 17.80
N GLY A 419 -4.96 -46.13 18.88
CA GLY A 419 -5.94 -45.10 19.17
C GLY A 419 -7.29 -45.38 18.49
N PHE A 420 -8.02 -44.32 18.13
CA PHE A 420 -9.32 -44.48 17.48
C PHE A 420 -9.12 -44.90 16.02
N VAL A 421 -9.53 -46.13 15.70
CA VAL A 421 -9.33 -46.74 14.39
C VAL A 421 -10.61 -46.63 13.58
N THR A 422 -10.49 -46.11 12.36
CA THR A 422 -11.55 -46.10 11.34
C THR A 422 -10.95 -46.51 10.01
N VAL A 423 -11.77 -47.10 9.13
CA VAL A 423 -11.45 -47.21 7.71
C VAL A 423 -11.45 -45.80 7.14
N GLU A 424 -10.34 -45.36 6.55
CA GLU A 424 -10.23 -44.03 5.97
C GLU A 424 -11.02 -43.93 4.68
N THR A 425 -11.78 -42.86 4.52
CA THR A 425 -12.62 -42.55 3.35
C THR A 425 -12.46 -41.08 2.96
N ASP A 426 -12.93 -40.70 1.78
CA ASP A 426 -12.94 -39.32 1.30
C ASP A 426 -13.86 -38.40 2.14
N GLN A 427 -14.65 -38.97 3.06
CA GLN A 427 -15.51 -38.25 4.01
C GLN A 427 -14.94 -38.23 5.43
N ASN A 428 -14.36 -39.33 5.88
CA ASN A 428 -13.92 -39.56 7.26
C ASN A 428 -12.53 -40.20 7.27
N THR A 429 -11.52 -39.50 7.78
CA THR A 429 -10.11 -39.97 7.84
C THR A 429 -9.66 -40.20 9.28
N ARG A 430 -8.47 -40.78 9.47
CA ARG A 430 -7.76 -40.68 10.75
C ARG A 430 -7.26 -39.24 10.94
N VAL A 431 -6.84 -38.92 12.17
CA VAL A 431 -6.32 -37.60 12.52
C VAL A 431 -4.86 -37.49 12.08
N PHE A 432 -4.54 -36.43 11.34
CA PHE A 432 -3.18 -35.97 11.05
C PHE A 432 -2.75 -34.94 12.07
N VAL A 433 -1.47 -34.88 12.38
CA VAL A 433 -0.90 -33.91 13.31
C VAL A 433 0.32 -33.21 12.73
N LEU A 434 0.39 -31.92 13.02
CA LEU A 434 1.58 -31.11 12.83
C LEU A 434 2.28 -30.94 14.18
N SER A 435 3.49 -31.49 14.31
CA SER A 435 4.25 -31.50 15.56
C SER A 435 5.67 -30.94 15.39
N ASN A 436 6.22 -30.37 16.45
CA ASN A 436 7.61 -29.92 16.56
C ASN A 436 8.04 -30.07 18.02
N ARG A 437 9.35 -30.10 18.30
CA ARG A 437 9.84 -30.25 19.66
C ARG A 437 9.74 -28.96 20.45
N ASN A 438 9.37 -29.07 21.71
CA ASN A 438 9.43 -27.98 22.66
C ASN A 438 10.84 -27.92 23.27
N TYR A 439 11.65 -27.02 22.72
CA TYR A 439 13.02 -26.78 23.16
C TYR A 439 13.11 -26.17 24.58
N SER A 440 12.02 -25.58 25.11
CA SER A 440 11.96 -25.09 26.50
C SER A 440 11.65 -26.19 27.53
N GLN A 441 11.00 -27.29 27.11
CA GLN A 441 10.58 -28.40 27.97
C GLN A 441 11.26 -29.71 27.54
N GLY A 442 12.58 -29.78 27.72
CA GLY A 442 13.36 -31.02 27.59
C GLY A 442 13.41 -31.62 26.18
N ASN A 443 13.14 -30.82 25.13
CA ASN A 443 13.13 -31.28 23.73
C ASN A 443 12.08 -32.39 23.45
N SER A 444 10.97 -32.36 24.20
CA SER A 444 9.82 -33.27 24.02
C SER A 444 9.04 -32.90 22.74
N LEU A 445 8.54 -33.89 21.99
CA LEU A 445 7.72 -33.64 20.81
C LEU A 445 6.32 -33.17 21.23
N GLN A 446 5.86 -32.03 20.70
CA GLN A 446 4.52 -31.50 20.98
C GLN A 446 3.70 -31.35 19.70
N ILE A 447 2.43 -31.74 19.79
CA ILE A 447 1.42 -31.60 18.73
C ILE A 447 0.82 -30.19 18.84
N TYR A 448 0.85 -29.42 17.75
CA TYR A 448 0.29 -28.06 17.71
C TYR A 448 -1.04 -28.00 16.97
N MET A 449 -1.18 -28.76 15.89
CA MET A 449 -2.42 -28.86 15.10
C MET A 449 -2.83 -30.31 14.91
N GLN A 450 -4.14 -30.52 14.84
CA GLN A 450 -4.81 -31.73 14.39
C GLN A 450 -5.68 -31.40 13.18
N PHE A 451 -5.65 -32.25 12.16
CA PHE A 451 -6.48 -32.18 10.96
C PHE A 451 -7.19 -33.51 10.78
N ALA A 452 -8.48 -33.50 10.42
CA ALA A 452 -9.19 -34.70 9.99
C ALA A 452 -10.34 -34.31 9.06
N TRP A 453 -10.69 -35.16 8.10
CA TRP A 453 -11.99 -35.02 7.45
C TRP A 453 -13.05 -35.68 8.33
N VAL A 454 -14.15 -34.96 8.52
CA VAL A 454 -15.37 -35.45 9.16
C VAL A 454 -16.54 -35.05 8.27
N ASP A 455 -17.33 -36.04 7.83
CA ASP A 455 -18.44 -35.88 6.89
C ASP A 455 -18.11 -35.05 5.63
N GLY A 456 -16.90 -35.26 5.08
CA GLY A 456 -16.38 -34.59 3.89
C GLY A 456 -15.86 -33.16 4.12
N LYS A 457 -15.91 -32.66 5.36
CA LYS A 457 -15.37 -31.34 5.73
C LYS A 457 -14.06 -31.48 6.48
N LEU A 458 -13.08 -30.68 6.10
CA LEU A 458 -11.83 -30.58 6.84
C LEU A 458 -12.09 -29.89 8.19
N ASN A 459 -11.90 -30.64 9.28
CA ASN A 459 -11.86 -30.12 10.63
C ASN A 459 -10.40 -29.86 11.03
N VAL A 460 -10.11 -28.66 11.52
CA VAL A 460 -8.76 -28.24 11.96
C VAL A 460 -8.85 -27.73 13.38
N THR A 461 -8.11 -28.36 14.30
CA THR A 461 -8.11 -28.00 15.72
C THR A 461 -6.70 -27.71 16.21
N LEU A 462 -6.52 -26.55 16.85
CA LEU A 462 -5.28 -26.15 17.52
C LEU A 462 -5.26 -26.72 18.94
N ARG A 463 -4.21 -27.47 19.30
CA ARG A 463 -4.04 -28.06 20.64
C ARG A 463 -3.45 -27.08 21.65
N ASN A 464 -2.60 -26.17 21.19
CA ASN A 464 -1.93 -25.14 21.96
C ASN A 464 -2.19 -23.76 21.34
N ALA A 465 -1.98 -22.68 22.10
CA ALA A 465 -2.09 -21.32 21.58
C ALA A 465 -1.16 -21.11 20.37
N SER A 466 -1.66 -20.41 19.34
CA SER A 466 -0.98 -20.26 18.05
C SER A 466 0.40 -19.61 18.15
N SER A 467 0.66 -18.82 19.20
CA SER A 467 1.98 -18.25 19.49
C SER A 467 3.05 -19.34 19.69
N VAL A 468 2.75 -20.37 20.49
CA VAL A 468 3.72 -21.38 20.95
C VAL A 468 4.29 -22.20 19.79
N MET A 469 3.45 -22.47 18.78
CA MET A 469 3.87 -23.14 17.53
C MET A 469 5.04 -22.42 16.87
N TRP A 470 5.07 -21.09 16.93
CA TRP A 470 6.02 -20.25 16.22
C TRP A 470 7.11 -19.67 17.12
N ASP A 471 7.26 -20.14 18.37
CA ASP A 471 8.23 -19.62 19.33
C ASP A 471 9.69 -19.72 18.82
N THR A 472 10.07 -20.82 18.16
CA THR A 472 11.41 -20.96 17.52
C THR A 472 11.65 -19.89 16.44
N ARG A 473 10.58 -19.31 15.90
CA ARG A 473 10.57 -18.24 14.90
C ARG A 473 10.30 -16.85 15.52
N GLY A 474 10.06 -16.76 16.83
CA GLY A 474 9.66 -15.52 17.50
C GLY A 474 8.23 -15.08 17.17
N GLY A 475 7.30 -16.02 17.02
CA GLY A 475 5.89 -15.77 16.70
C GLY A 475 5.57 -15.55 15.22
N ILE A 476 6.58 -15.55 14.34
CA ILE A 476 6.43 -15.20 12.92
C ILE A 476 6.05 -16.41 12.07
N ILE A 477 4.87 -16.35 11.45
CA ILE A 477 4.45 -17.28 10.39
C ILE A 477 5.20 -16.94 9.09
N PRO A 478 5.98 -17.87 8.51
CA PRO A 478 6.71 -17.60 7.28
C PRO A 478 5.77 -17.41 6.09
N GLN A 479 6.12 -16.47 5.22
CA GLN A 479 5.40 -16.24 3.97
C GLN A 479 5.90 -17.22 2.88
N ALA A 480 4.99 -17.74 2.05
CA ALA A 480 5.35 -18.62 0.94
C ALA A 480 6.20 -17.93 -0.14
N VAL A 481 6.06 -16.61 -0.27
CA VAL A 481 6.87 -15.75 -1.13
C VAL A 481 7.52 -14.67 -0.25
N PRO A 482 8.83 -14.37 -0.41
CA PRO A 482 9.45 -13.25 0.31
C PRO A 482 8.79 -11.92 -0.02
N THR A 483 8.85 -10.96 0.91
CA THR A 483 8.24 -9.61 0.76
C THR A 483 8.69 -8.90 -0.51
N CYS A 484 9.97 -9.04 -0.90
CA CYS A 484 10.53 -8.47 -2.13
C CYS A 484 10.52 -9.43 -3.34
N GLY A 485 9.73 -10.51 -3.30
CA GLY A 485 9.82 -11.59 -4.29
C GLY A 485 11.09 -12.43 -4.15
N PHE A 486 11.22 -13.47 -4.97
CA PHE A 486 12.38 -14.39 -4.94
C PHE A 486 13.65 -13.83 -5.59
N ASP A 487 13.48 -12.86 -6.49
CA ASP A 487 14.52 -12.14 -7.22
C ASP A 487 14.91 -10.81 -6.54
N GLY A 488 14.15 -10.37 -5.53
CA GLY A 488 14.38 -9.12 -4.80
C GLY A 488 13.76 -7.88 -5.46
N ASN A 489 13.25 -8.00 -6.68
CA ASN A 489 12.72 -6.87 -7.47
C ASN A 489 11.26 -6.54 -7.13
N GLY A 490 10.55 -7.40 -6.41
CA GLY A 490 9.16 -7.20 -6.01
C GLY A 490 8.95 -6.10 -4.97
N CYS A 491 10.01 -5.67 -4.28
CA CYS A 491 9.98 -4.46 -3.45
C CYS A 491 10.09 -3.23 -4.34
N THR A 492 8.96 -2.80 -4.90
CA THR A 492 8.87 -1.48 -5.51
C THR A 492 9.11 -0.42 -4.44
N VAL A 493 10.30 0.20 -4.47
CA VAL A 493 10.55 1.41 -3.67
C VAL A 493 9.50 2.43 -4.05
N SER A 494 8.77 2.96 -3.05
CA SER A 494 7.73 3.94 -3.34
C SER A 494 8.36 5.14 -4.05
N VAL A 495 7.67 5.67 -5.07
CA VAL A 495 8.14 6.83 -5.85
C VAL A 495 8.51 8.00 -4.94
N PHE A 496 7.82 8.14 -3.80
CA PHE A 496 8.12 9.13 -2.77
C PHE A 496 9.48 8.98 -2.09
N GLU A 497 9.98 7.76 -1.84
CA GLU A 497 11.31 7.57 -1.26
C GLU A 497 12.42 7.74 -2.33
N LEU A 498 12.19 7.30 -3.57
CA LEU A 498 13.16 7.48 -4.66
C LEU A 498 13.33 8.96 -5.07
N TYR A 499 12.25 9.73 -5.06
CA TYR A 499 12.24 11.15 -5.48
C TYR A 499 12.12 12.15 -4.32
N LYS A 500 12.32 11.72 -3.07
CA LYS A 500 12.18 12.55 -1.85
C LYS A 500 12.93 13.88 -1.93
N GLY A 501 14.17 13.85 -2.44
CA GLY A 501 14.99 15.06 -2.64
C GLY A 501 14.41 16.02 -3.68
N TYR A 502 13.78 15.51 -4.75
CA TYR A 502 13.14 16.31 -5.80
C TYR A 502 11.81 16.92 -5.34
N PHE A 503 11.04 16.21 -4.51
CA PHE A 503 9.83 16.77 -3.90
C PHE A 503 10.18 17.89 -2.91
N ILE A 504 11.19 17.72 -2.07
CA ILE A 504 11.63 18.75 -1.12
C ILE A 504 12.18 19.97 -1.87
N SER A 505 13.02 19.78 -2.90
CA SER A 505 13.56 20.91 -3.68
C SER A 505 12.47 21.66 -4.46
N GLY A 506 11.48 20.95 -5.01
CA GLY A 506 10.32 21.54 -5.67
C GLY A 506 9.47 22.42 -4.73
N ILE A 507 9.22 21.96 -3.49
CA ILE A 507 8.48 22.73 -2.48
C ILE A 507 9.25 24.00 -2.09
N VAL A 508 10.56 23.90 -1.86
CA VAL A 508 11.41 25.06 -1.52
C VAL A 508 11.42 26.09 -2.65
N LEU A 509 11.56 25.63 -3.91
CA LEU A 509 11.53 26.52 -5.08
C LEU A 509 10.16 27.22 -5.22
N PHE A 510 9.05 26.51 -4.99
CA PHE A 510 7.71 27.09 -5.04
C PHE A 510 7.49 28.17 -3.96
N VAL A 511 7.98 27.96 -2.73
CA VAL A 511 7.91 28.95 -1.65
C VAL A 511 8.74 30.21 -1.99
N LEU A 512 9.92 30.05 -2.59
CA LEU A 512 10.76 31.18 -3.00
C LEU A 512 10.15 31.99 -4.16
N ILE A 513 9.54 31.33 -5.14
CA ILE A 513 8.86 32.00 -6.27
C ILE A 513 7.60 32.73 -5.80
N THR A 514 6.79 32.12 -4.93
CA THR A 514 5.57 32.76 -4.40
C THR A 514 5.90 33.93 -3.47
N GLY A 515 6.89 33.79 -2.59
CA GLY A 515 7.36 34.87 -1.70
C GLY A 515 7.95 36.07 -2.46
N SER A 516 8.79 35.83 -3.47
CA SER A 516 9.33 36.90 -4.32
C SER A 516 8.26 37.61 -5.15
N SER A 517 7.28 36.87 -5.69
CA SER A 517 6.14 37.44 -6.41
C SER A 517 5.30 38.37 -5.54
N LEU A 518 4.99 37.96 -4.30
CA LEU A 518 4.28 38.78 -3.31
C LEU A 518 5.05 40.07 -2.97
N PHE A 519 6.37 39.97 -2.77
CA PHE A 519 7.21 41.13 -2.48
C PHE A 519 7.20 42.16 -3.62
N ILE A 520 7.31 41.70 -4.87
CA ILE A 520 7.25 42.57 -6.06
C ILE A 520 5.90 43.29 -6.16
N ILE A 521 4.79 42.58 -5.94
CA ILE A 521 3.44 43.18 -5.99
C ILE A 521 3.29 44.29 -4.94
N VAL A 522 3.71 44.04 -3.69
CA VAL A 522 3.65 45.04 -2.60
C VAL A 522 4.52 46.25 -2.93
N TYR A 523 5.73 46.05 -3.47
CA TYR A 523 6.63 47.12 -3.87
C TYR A 523 6.03 48.00 -4.98
N LEU A 524 5.43 47.40 -6.01
CA LEU A 524 4.79 48.13 -7.12
C LEU A 524 3.58 48.96 -6.65
N ILE A 525 2.76 48.42 -5.76
CA ILE A 525 1.63 49.15 -5.15
C ILE A 525 2.15 50.36 -4.36
N HIS A 526 3.17 50.19 -3.52
CA HIS A 526 3.75 51.28 -2.75
C HIS A 526 4.34 52.38 -3.65
N SER A 527 5.06 51.99 -4.71
CA SER A 527 5.60 52.92 -5.71
C SER A 527 4.50 53.79 -6.35
N LYS A 528 3.38 53.18 -6.77
CA LYS A 528 2.27 53.92 -7.41
C LYS A 528 1.56 54.88 -6.47
N ILE A 529 1.43 54.53 -5.19
CA ILE A 529 0.85 55.42 -4.16
C ILE A 529 1.73 56.66 -3.95
N VAL A 530 3.05 56.51 -3.95
CA VAL A 530 4.00 57.64 -3.79
C VAL A 530 3.96 58.58 -5.00
N GLU A 531 3.86 58.04 -6.23
CA GLU A 531 3.74 58.83 -7.45
C GLU A 531 2.47 59.71 -7.45
N ASN A 532 1.31 59.12 -7.11
CA ASN A 532 0.03 59.83 -7.05
C ASN A 532 -0.01 60.96 -6.00
N ARG A 533 0.84 60.92 -4.97
CA ARG A 533 0.96 62.04 -4.00
C ARG A 533 1.71 63.24 -4.60
N LYS A 534 2.70 63.02 -5.45
CA LYS A 534 3.49 64.10 -6.08
C LYS A 534 2.68 64.86 -7.13
N THR A 535 1.91 64.16 -7.96
CA THR A 535 1.09 64.80 -9.01
C THR A 535 -0.04 65.67 -8.46
N ASN A 536 -0.64 65.28 -7.33
CA ASN A 536 -1.76 65.99 -6.69
C ASN A 536 -1.45 67.39 -6.14
N LEU A 537 -0.17 67.79 -6.08
CA LEU A 537 0.31 69.07 -5.56
C LEU A 537 0.85 70.04 -6.63
N LEU A 538 0.89 69.65 -7.91
CA LEU A 538 1.48 70.44 -9.02
C LEU A 538 0.77 71.77 -9.37
N TRP A 539 -0.32 72.10 -8.68
CA TRP A 539 -1.03 73.38 -8.78
C TRP A 539 -0.60 74.37 -7.68
N GLN A 540 0.07 73.91 -6.62
CA GLN A 540 0.61 74.77 -5.56
C GLN A 540 1.97 75.29 -5.98
N ILE A 541 2.08 76.60 -6.18
CA ILE A 541 3.35 77.27 -6.50
C ILE A 541 3.89 77.87 -5.20
N GLN A 542 5.13 77.53 -4.84
CA GLN A 542 5.81 78.19 -3.72
C GLN A 542 6.21 79.62 -4.12
N PHE A 543 5.90 80.59 -3.27
CA PHE A 543 6.22 82.01 -3.44
C PHE A 543 7.72 82.23 -3.69
N ALA A 544 8.58 81.45 -3.02
CA ALA A 544 10.04 81.51 -3.17
C ALA A 544 10.53 81.22 -4.61
N MET A 545 9.75 80.49 -5.42
CA MET A 545 10.07 80.20 -6.83
C MET A 545 9.70 81.36 -7.78
N MET A 546 8.95 82.36 -7.31
CA MET A 546 8.46 83.47 -8.12
C MET A 546 9.30 84.74 -7.91
N LYS A 547 9.94 85.24 -8.97
CA LYS A 547 10.75 86.47 -8.92
C LYS A 547 9.97 87.64 -9.55
N ARG A 548 9.68 88.68 -8.77
CA ARG A 548 8.98 89.88 -9.29
C ARG A 548 9.88 90.65 -10.26
N ALA A 549 9.34 91.06 -11.41
CA ALA A 549 10.08 91.92 -12.34
C ALA A 549 10.37 93.28 -11.70
N LYS A 550 11.65 93.69 -11.62
CA LYS A 550 12.04 94.99 -11.06
C LYS A 550 11.70 96.12 -12.04
N LYS A 551 11.12 97.21 -11.52
CA LYS A 551 10.76 98.41 -12.29
C LYS A 551 12.05 99.16 -12.68
N GLN A 552 12.48 99.07 -13.93
CA GLN A 552 13.67 99.76 -14.42
C GLN A 552 13.40 101.26 -14.56
N ARG A 553 13.71 102.03 -13.51
CA ARG A 553 13.86 103.48 -13.62
C ARG A 553 15.09 103.75 -14.49
N GLN A 554 14.88 104.15 -15.75
CA GLN A 554 15.92 104.82 -16.52
C GLN A 554 16.17 106.20 -15.87
N LEU A 555 17.25 106.30 -15.09
CA LEU A 555 17.89 107.58 -14.83
C LEU A 555 18.98 107.73 -15.89
N VAL A 556 18.80 108.72 -16.75
CA VAL A 556 19.82 109.18 -17.70
C VAL A 556 20.82 110.02 -16.92
N ASP A 557 22.07 109.59 -16.84
CA ASP A 557 23.20 110.50 -17.05
C ASP A 557 24.44 109.73 -17.52
N GLY A 558 25.39 110.43 -18.15
CA GLY A 558 26.37 109.84 -19.04
C GLY A 558 27.73 109.50 -18.42
N ARG A 559 28.39 108.50 -19.04
CA ARG A 559 29.79 108.50 -19.53
C ARG A 559 30.41 107.09 -19.57
N SER A 560 30.79 106.70 -20.79
CA SER A 560 31.92 105.82 -21.18
C SER A 560 32.07 104.41 -20.58
N GLY A 561 32.29 103.41 -21.43
CA GLY A 561 32.61 102.04 -21.00
C GLY A 561 32.21 100.96 -22.02
N THR A 562 32.95 100.88 -23.13
CA THR A 562 32.76 99.92 -24.23
C THR A 562 32.75 98.45 -23.79
N ASN A 563 31.71 97.70 -24.19
CA ASN A 563 31.87 96.48 -25.01
C ASN A 563 30.52 95.97 -25.51
N ARG A 564 30.26 96.17 -26.81
CA ARG A 564 29.18 95.52 -27.57
C ARG A 564 29.81 94.69 -28.68
N SER A 565 29.55 93.38 -28.70
CA SER A 565 29.77 92.55 -29.88
C SER A 565 28.55 92.59 -30.80
N HIS A 566 28.80 92.76 -32.10
CA HIS A 566 27.85 92.62 -33.20
C HIS A 566 27.68 91.12 -33.53
N HIS A 567 26.79 90.57 -34.37
CA HIS A 567 25.83 91.01 -35.40
C HIS A 567 24.49 90.23 -35.19
N SER A 568 23.43 90.17 -36.03
CA SER A 568 23.01 90.74 -37.33
C SER A 568 21.47 90.79 -37.34
N LEU A 569 20.84 91.94 -37.65
CA LEU A 569 20.31 92.35 -38.96
C LEU A 569 19.20 91.47 -39.61
N ARG A 570 17.98 92.04 -39.58
CA ARG A 570 16.90 92.03 -40.60
C ARG A 570 16.16 90.72 -40.93
N SER A 571 14.98 90.58 -40.34
CA SER A 571 13.72 90.43 -41.09
C SER A 571 12.59 91.20 -40.40
N ASN A 572 11.60 91.65 -41.19
CA ASN A 572 10.48 92.56 -40.88
C ASN A 572 10.22 92.98 -39.42
N GLN A 573 10.33 94.29 -39.18
CA GLN A 573 9.63 94.97 -38.10
C GLN A 573 8.12 94.84 -38.30
N THR A 574 7.52 93.85 -37.66
CA THR A 574 6.09 93.91 -37.30
C THR A 574 5.95 94.66 -35.97
N ASN A 575 4.76 95.19 -35.66
CA ASN A 575 4.47 96.11 -34.53
C ASN A 575 4.58 95.48 -33.12
N VAL A 576 5.52 94.55 -32.90
CA VAL A 576 5.65 93.75 -31.68
C VAL A 576 6.16 94.57 -30.49
N SER A 577 7.03 95.55 -30.71
CA SER A 577 7.60 96.37 -29.63
C SER A 577 6.56 97.29 -28.98
N ALA A 578 5.81 98.08 -29.77
CA ALA A 578 4.87 99.08 -29.25
C ALA A 578 3.75 98.47 -28.39
N LEU A 579 3.14 97.36 -28.84
CA LEU A 579 2.13 96.63 -28.06
C LEU A 579 2.70 95.98 -26.79
N THR A 580 3.92 95.43 -26.86
CA THR A 580 4.55 94.81 -25.68
C THR A 580 4.93 95.86 -24.65
N HIS A 581 5.43 97.03 -25.08
CA HIS A 581 5.74 98.15 -24.18
C HIS A 581 4.48 98.72 -23.52
N SER A 582 3.43 99.04 -24.30
CA SER A 582 2.16 99.53 -23.74
C SER A 582 1.49 98.51 -22.80
N THR A 583 1.58 97.20 -23.10
CA THR A 583 1.17 96.12 -22.18
C THR A 583 1.99 96.13 -20.89
N MET A 584 3.31 96.30 -20.97
CA MET A 584 4.15 96.39 -19.77
C MET A 584 3.86 97.65 -18.94
N ASP A 585 3.53 98.77 -19.58
CA ASP A 585 3.15 100.01 -18.90
C ASP A 585 1.75 99.94 -18.28
N SER A 586 0.76 99.32 -18.95
CA SER A 586 -0.58 99.11 -18.38
C SER A 586 -0.53 98.15 -17.18
N LEU A 587 0.28 97.08 -17.24
CA LEU A 587 0.57 96.24 -16.07
C LEU A 587 1.32 97.01 -14.97
N ALA A 588 2.21 97.96 -15.30
CA ALA A 588 2.94 98.74 -14.32
C ALA A 588 2.08 99.80 -13.58
N GLN A 589 0.91 100.14 -14.13
CA GLN A 589 -0.11 101.01 -13.53
C GLN A 589 -1.23 100.23 -12.81
N SER A 590 -1.38 98.93 -13.09
CA SER A 590 -2.39 98.08 -12.47
C SER A 590 -2.15 97.87 -10.97
N LYS A 591 -3.22 98.00 -10.17
CA LYS A 591 -3.20 97.68 -8.73
C LYS A 591 -3.29 96.18 -8.43
N ASN A 592 -3.85 95.40 -9.36
CA ASN A 592 -4.27 94.01 -9.11
C ASN A 592 -3.39 92.98 -9.83
N PHE A 593 -2.74 93.38 -10.94
CA PHE A 593 -1.94 92.52 -11.79
C PHE A 593 -0.48 92.94 -11.72
N SER A 594 0.42 91.96 -11.75
CA SER A 594 1.85 92.20 -11.60
C SER A 594 2.67 91.15 -12.35
N LEU A 595 3.79 91.56 -12.93
CA LEU A 595 4.66 90.69 -13.72
C LEU A 595 5.69 89.98 -12.83
N TYR A 596 5.73 88.66 -12.93
CA TYR A 596 6.68 87.78 -12.26
C TYR A 596 7.38 86.87 -13.27
N THR A 597 8.42 86.18 -12.81
CA THR A 597 9.09 85.10 -13.51
C THR A 597 8.97 83.83 -12.68
N TYR A 598 8.51 82.74 -13.29
CA TYR A 598 8.37 81.42 -12.68
C TYR A 598 8.96 80.38 -13.64
N ASN A 599 9.87 79.52 -13.15
CA ASN A 599 10.64 78.54 -13.94
C ASN A 599 11.40 79.12 -15.16
N GLY A 600 11.69 80.42 -15.17
CA GLY A 600 12.37 81.12 -16.27
C GLY A 600 11.44 81.92 -17.18
N ASP A 601 10.16 81.52 -17.25
CA ASP A 601 9.14 82.16 -18.09
C ASP A 601 8.47 83.34 -17.37
N LYS A 602 7.99 84.32 -18.16
CA LYS A 602 7.19 85.44 -17.65
C LYS A 602 5.77 84.96 -17.33
N CYS A 603 5.25 85.35 -16.18
CA CYS A 603 3.89 85.05 -15.74
C CYS A 603 3.17 86.31 -15.20
N ILE A 604 1.86 86.35 -15.38
CA ILE A 604 0.98 87.37 -14.79
C ILE A 604 0.48 86.84 -13.45
N VAL A 605 0.69 87.62 -12.40
CA VAL A 605 0.18 87.32 -11.07
C VAL A 605 -0.97 88.26 -10.74
N CYS A 606 -2.13 87.68 -10.44
CA CYS A 606 -3.29 88.37 -9.89
C CYS A 606 -3.26 88.26 -8.35
N THR A 607 -3.37 89.40 -7.67
CA THR A 607 -3.28 89.51 -6.21
C THR A 607 -4.66 89.50 -5.55
N PHE A 608 -4.82 88.65 -4.53
CA PHE A 608 -6.05 88.49 -3.75
C PHE A 608 -5.73 88.56 -2.24
N GLY A 609 -6.34 89.52 -1.54
CA GLY A 609 -6.31 89.64 -0.08
C GLY A 609 -4.91 89.62 0.56
N SER A 610 -4.88 89.36 1.87
CA SER A 610 -3.68 88.86 2.56
C SER A 610 -3.88 87.39 2.90
N THR A 611 -2.81 86.59 2.77
CA THR A 611 -2.81 85.16 3.07
C THR A 611 -3.21 84.86 4.52
N THR A 612 -2.84 85.74 5.46
CA THR A 612 -3.14 85.58 6.89
C THR A 612 -4.63 85.69 7.23
N ALA A 613 -5.43 86.27 6.33
CA ALA A 613 -6.88 86.39 6.45
C ALA A 613 -7.65 85.40 5.56
N ALA A 614 -6.95 84.53 4.82
CA ALA A 614 -7.57 83.55 3.93
C ALA A 614 -7.91 82.26 4.69
N ALA A 615 -9.12 81.74 4.49
CA ALA A 615 -9.52 80.44 5.01
C ALA A 615 -8.76 79.29 4.30
N PRO A 616 -8.51 78.15 4.98
CA PRO A 616 -7.93 76.98 4.33
C PRO A 616 -8.86 76.43 3.24
N LEU A 617 -8.29 76.07 2.09
CA LEU A 617 -9.05 75.60 0.94
C LEU A 617 -9.77 74.28 1.22
N SER A 618 -11.04 74.22 0.84
CA SER A 618 -11.85 73.01 0.81
C SER A 618 -11.37 72.02 -0.26
N VAL A 619 -11.83 70.77 -0.14
CA VAL A 619 -11.54 69.71 -1.13
C VAL A 619 -12.04 70.10 -2.53
N ALA A 620 -13.17 70.81 -2.63
CA ALA A 620 -13.72 71.28 -3.89
C ALA A 620 -12.87 72.38 -4.54
N GLU A 621 -12.39 73.36 -3.78
CA GLU A 621 -11.53 74.44 -4.29
C GLU A 621 -10.15 73.91 -4.72
N MET A 622 -9.58 72.96 -3.97
CA MET A 622 -8.37 72.24 -4.39
C MET A 622 -8.58 71.41 -5.67
N ALA A 623 -9.75 70.79 -5.84
CA ALA A 623 -10.10 70.08 -7.06
C ALA A 623 -10.28 71.05 -8.25
N GLU A 624 -10.85 72.23 -8.04
CA GLU A 624 -10.94 73.29 -9.06
C GLU A 624 -9.55 73.73 -9.52
N CYS A 625 -8.63 74.02 -8.59
CA CYS A 625 -7.25 74.39 -8.94
C CYS A 625 -6.52 73.28 -9.70
N ARG A 626 -6.73 71.99 -9.35
CA ARG A 626 -6.19 70.84 -10.10
C ARG A 626 -6.76 70.77 -11.51
N ALA A 627 -8.08 70.92 -11.68
CA ALA A 627 -8.73 70.89 -12.98
C ALA A 627 -8.21 72.03 -13.87
N MET A 628 -8.19 73.27 -13.36
CA MET A 628 -7.65 74.44 -14.07
C MET A 628 -6.20 74.29 -14.51
N ARG A 629 -5.36 73.64 -13.68
CA ARG A 629 -3.95 73.36 -14.00
C ARG A 629 -3.77 72.34 -15.14
N LEU A 630 -4.76 71.49 -15.36
CA LEU A 630 -4.81 70.48 -16.43
C LEU A 630 -5.51 70.96 -17.70
N PHE A 631 -6.08 72.18 -17.72
CA PHE A 631 -6.70 72.73 -18.93
C PHE A 631 -5.61 73.12 -19.93
N ASP A 632 -5.54 72.38 -21.03
CA ASP A 632 -4.69 72.67 -22.19
C ASP A 632 -5.59 72.80 -23.43
N HIS A 633 -5.72 74.03 -23.92
CA HIS A 633 -6.53 74.37 -25.10
C HIS A 633 -5.95 75.61 -25.78
N GLU A 634 -5.99 75.67 -27.11
CA GLU A 634 -5.31 76.73 -27.87
C GLU A 634 -5.84 78.13 -27.52
N ASN A 635 -7.14 78.27 -27.27
CA ASN A 635 -7.78 79.55 -26.95
C ASN A 635 -8.04 79.77 -25.45
N MET A 636 -7.38 79.01 -24.59
CA MET A 636 -7.40 79.24 -23.14
C MET A 636 -6.03 79.73 -22.67
N ASN A 637 -6.00 80.69 -21.73
CA ASN A 637 -4.75 81.08 -21.09
C ASN A 637 -4.41 80.09 -19.98
N ARG A 638 -3.17 79.56 -19.99
CA ARG A 638 -2.76 78.49 -19.09
C ARG A 638 -2.71 79.01 -17.65
N PHE A 639 -3.50 78.39 -16.77
CA PHE A 639 -3.37 78.57 -15.34
C PHE A 639 -2.12 77.83 -14.85
N LEU A 640 -1.19 78.55 -14.24
CA LEU A 640 0.08 77.98 -13.79
C LEU A 640 -0.04 77.41 -12.38
N GLY A 641 -0.85 78.02 -11.53
CA GLY A 641 -1.10 77.55 -10.17
C GLY A 641 -1.46 78.69 -9.22
N LEU A 642 -1.49 78.37 -7.94
CA LEU A 642 -1.86 79.27 -6.87
C LEU A 642 -0.79 79.22 -5.77
N SER A 643 -0.33 80.39 -5.30
CA SER A 643 0.60 80.51 -4.18
C SER A 643 -0.15 81.01 -2.95
N LEU A 644 0.01 80.23 -1.87
CA LEU A 644 -0.68 80.33 -0.58
C LEU A 644 0.30 80.58 0.58
N ASP A 645 1.59 80.72 0.26
CA ASP A 645 2.72 80.81 1.19
C ASP A 645 3.38 82.19 1.20
N GLY A 646 3.01 83.06 0.25
CA GLY A 646 3.40 84.47 0.20
C GLY A 646 2.54 85.36 1.13
N PRO A 647 2.81 86.68 1.18
CA PRO A 647 2.06 87.62 2.03
C PRO A 647 0.60 87.85 1.60
N ASN A 648 0.32 87.64 0.31
CA ASN A 648 -1.00 87.74 -0.32
C ASN A 648 -1.27 86.44 -1.10
N VAL A 649 -2.54 86.10 -1.34
CA VAL A 649 -2.89 84.94 -2.17
C VAL A 649 -2.70 85.32 -3.64
N LEU A 650 -1.93 84.52 -4.38
CA LEU A 650 -1.50 84.84 -5.74
C LEU A 650 -1.97 83.79 -6.73
N ALA A 651 -2.83 84.18 -7.68
CA ALA A 651 -3.18 83.33 -8.82
C ALA A 651 -2.22 83.61 -9.99
N VAL A 652 -1.53 82.58 -10.45
CA VAL A 652 -0.45 82.68 -11.44
C VAL A 652 -0.95 82.19 -12.81
N TRP A 653 -0.80 83.05 -13.82
CA TRP A 653 -1.27 82.83 -15.19
C TRP A 653 -0.11 83.02 -16.17
N ASN A 654 -0.15 82.36 -17.33
CA ASN A 654 0.85 82.59 -18.37
C ASN A 654 0.78 84.03 -18.92
N PHE A 655 1.94 84.61 -19.27
CA PHE A 655 2.03 85.96 -19.83
C PHE A 655 1.71 85.97 -21.32
N CYS A 656 0.89 86.94 -21.74
CA CYS A 656 0.53 87.18 -23.13
C CYS A 656 1.10 88.53 -23.55
N MET A 657 2.09 88.55 -24.44
CA MET A 657 2.91 89.73 -24.73
C MET A 657 2.13 90.93 -25.30
N ARG A 658 1.04 90.68 -26.03
CA ARG A 658 0.31 91.72 -26.79
C ARG A 658 -0.84 92.34 -25.99
N GLY A 659 -0.95 92.02 -24.69
CA GLY A 659 -1.97 92.57 -23.82
C GLY A 659 -3.32 91.90 -24.01
N SER A 660 -4.40 92.62 -23.70
CA SER A 660 -5.78 92.19 -23.93
C SER A 660 -6.36 92.78 -25.21
N ILE A 661 -7.48 92.21 -25.70
CA ILE A 661 -8.27 92.78 -26.81
C ILE A 661 -8.54 94.27 -26.56
N ARG A 662 -8.89 94.65 -25.31
CA ARG A 662 -9.09 96.04 -24.91
C ARG A 662 -7.86 96.92 -25.12
N ASP A 663 -6.68 96.46 -24.71
CA ASP A 663 -5.43 97.22 -24.87
C ASP A 663 -5.09 97.39 -26.36
N VAL A 664 -5.34 96.34 -27.14
CA VAL A 664 -5.13 96.31 -28.59
C VAL A 664 -6.06 97.29 -29.31
N ILE A 665 -7.37 97.30 -29.02
CA ILE A 665 -8.33 98.29 -29.57
C ILE A 665 -7.90 99.74 -29.26
N LEU A 666 -7.47 100.02 -28.02
CA LEU A 666 -7.07 101.36 -27.59
C LEU A 666 -5.71 101.81 -28.17
N SER A 667 -4.94 100.91 -28.79
CA SER A 667 -3.56 101.18 -29.24
C SER A 667 -3.44 101.81 -30.65
N GLU A 668 -4.56 102.20 -31.28
CA GLU A 668 -4.66 102.70 -32.67
C GLU A 668 -4.00 101.79 -33.74
N ASN A 669 -3.68 100.54 -33.41
CA ASN A 669 -2.88 99.67 -34.25
C ASN A 669 -3.66 99.20 -35.50
N ALA A 670 -3.05 99.34 -36.68
CA ALA A 670 -3.66 98.99 -37.96
C ALA A 670 -4.14 97.53 -38.05
N MET A 671 -3.50 96.58 -37.35
CA MET A 671 -3.93 95.17 -37.34
C MET A 671 -5.32 94.94 -36.72
N VAL A 672 -5.83 95.84 -35.88
CA VAL A 672 -7.17 95.68 -35.27
C VAL A 672 -8.28 95.86 -36.29
N LYS A 673 -8.00 96.61 -37.37
CA LYS A 673 -8.93 96.85 -38.48
C LYS A 673 -8.84 95.78 -39.58
N ASP A 674 -8.01 94.75 -39.41
CA ASP A 674 -7.91 93.64 -40.34
C ASP A 674 -9.09 92.68 -40.13
N VAL A 675 -9.92 92.54 -41.16
CA VAL A 675 -11.07 91.62 -41.18
C VAL A 675 -10.65 90.18 -40.85
N MET A 676 -9.44 89.77 -41.23
CA MET A 676 -8.92 88.42 -40.92
C MET A 676 -8.65 88.25 -39.42
N PHE A 677 -8.12 89.29 -38.75
CA PHE A 677 -7.91 89.27 -37.29
C PHE A 677 -9.24 89.27 -36.54
N ILE A 678 -10.22 90.04 -36.98
CA ILE A 678 -11.57 90.07 -36.38
C ILE A 678 -12.23 88.69 -36.51
N GLN A 679 -12.19 88.09 -37.70
CA GLN A 679 -12.74 86.75 -37.94
C GLN A 679 -12.03 85.66 -37.12
N SER A 680 -10.69 85.71 -36.99
CA SER A 680 -9.96 84.77 -36.13
C SER A 680 -10.31 85.00 -34.66
N ALA A 681 -10.33 86.25 -34.17
CA ALA A 681 -10.64 86.56 -32.78
C ALA A 681 -12.05 86.09 -32.37
N ILE A 682 -13.06 86.28 -33.23
CA ILE A 682 -14.43 85.77 -33.01
C ILE A 682 -14.42 84.24 -32.92
N LYS A 683 -13.76 83.56 -33.86
CA LYS A 683 -13.66 82.09 -33.88
C LYS A 683 -12.98 81.56 -32.62
N GLU A 684 -11.81 82.11 -32.28
CA GLU A 684 -11.00 81.70 -31.14
C GLU A 684 -11.71 81.94 -29.80
N LEU A 685 -12.48 83.03 -29.66
CA LEU A 685 -13.34 83.26 -28.50
C LEU A 685 -14.47 82.23 -28.40
N CYS A 686 -15.14 81.91 -29.50
CA CYS A 686 -16.16 80.86 -29.55
C CYS A 686 -15.59 79.48 -29.16
N GLU A 687 -14.42 79.10 -29.71
CA GLU A 687 -13.77 77.81 -29.42
C GLU A 687 -13.28 77.73 -27.97
N GLY A 688 -12.65 78.79 -27.45
CA GLY A 688 -12.23 78.88 -26.05
C GLY A 688 -13.41 78.83 -25.07
N LEU A 689 -14.50 79.54 -25.37
CA LEU A 689 -15.67 79.57 -24.51
C LEU A 689 -16.43 78.23 -24.56
N HIS A 690 -16.53 77.59 -25.73
CA HIS A 690 -17.11 76.26 -25.89
C HIS A 690 -16.33 75.21 -25.07
N PHE A 691 -15.00 75.24 -25.11
CA PHE A 691 -14.16 74.39 -24.25
C PHE A 691 -14.46 74.63 -22.77
N LEU A 692 -14.48 75.90 -22.32
CA LEU A 692 -14.77 76.26 -20.94
C LEU A 692 -16.18 75.80 -20.50
N HIS A 693 -17.17 75.91 -21.38
CA HIS A 693 -18.55 75.48 -21.13
C HIS A 693 -18.69 73.96 -20.99
N ASN A 694 -17.84 73.17 -21.63
CA ASN A 694 -17.83 71.71 -21.49
C ASN A 694 -16.84 71.21 -20.42
N SER A 695 -15.99 72.09 -19.88
CA SER A 695 -15.07 71.78 -18.78
C SER A 695 -15.79 71.68 -17.41
N PRO A 696 -15.15 71.11 -16.37
CA PRO A 696 -15.67 71.11 -15.00
C PRO A 696 -16.04 72.49 -14.42
N LEU A 697 -15.51 73.59 -14.97
CA LEU A 697 -15.91 74.95 -14.55
C LEU A 697 -17.28 75.36 -15.10
N GLN A 698 -17.71 74.83 -16.24
CA GLN A 698 -18.97 75.12 -16.93
C GLN A 698 -19.21 76.56 -17.43
N PHE A 699 -18.55 77.61 -16.90
CA PHE A 699 -18.73 79.01 -17.35
C PHE A 699 -17.59 79.95 -16.90
N HIS A 700 -17.44 81.10 -17.55
CA HIS A 700 -16.51 82.17 -17.19
C HIS A 700 -17.10 83.09 -16.09
N GLY A 701 -18.34 83.55 -16.28
CA GLY A 701 -19.16 84.35 -15.36
C GLY A 701 -18.82 85.85 -15.33
N ARG A 702 -17.65 86.24 -15.87
CA ARG A 702 -17.14 87.63 -15.96
C ARG A 702 -16.29 87.83 -17.22
N LEU A 703 -16.78 87.40 -18.38
CA LEU A 703 -16.04 87.57 -19.64
C LEU A 703 -16.08 89.06 -20.05
N LYS A 704 -14.94 89.60 -20.46
CA LYS A 704 -14.79 90.98 -20.96
C LYS A 704 -13.54 91.11 -21.81
N SER A 705 -13.46 92.12 -22.64
CA SER A 705 -12.33 92.35 -23.56
C SER A 705 -10.97 92.42 -22.86
N SER A 706 -10.91 92.86 -21.60
CA SER A 706 -9.68 92.87 -20.79
C SER A 706 -9.28 91.49 -20.21
N ALA A 707 -10.14 90.47 -20.32
CA ALA A 707 -9.86 89.09 -19.92
C ALA A 707 -9.45 88.20 -21.12
N CYS A 708 -9.75 88.66 -22.34
CA CYS A 708 -9.33 88.03 -23.59
C CYS A 708 -7.91 88.53 -23.93
N LEU A 709 -6.90 87.70 -23.69
CA LEU A 709 -5.48 88.06 -23.87
C LEU A 709 -4.94 87.59 -25.22
N ILE A 710 -3.99 88.32 -25.80
CA ILE A 710 -3.44 88.02 -27.13
C ILE A 710 -1.98 87.57 -26.99
N ASN A 711 -1.68 86.36 -27.47
CA ASN A 711 -0.34 85.78 -27.37
C ASN A 711 0.63 86.34 -28.45
N GLU A 712 1.88 85.88 -28.41
CA GLU A 712 2.92 86.29 -29.37
C GLU A 712 2.54 86.02 -30.84
N ARG A 713 1.74 84.97 -31.08
CA ARG A 713 1.25 84.51 -32.39
C ARG A 713 -0.08 85.15 -32.81
N TRP A 714 -0.54 86.19 -32.12
CA TRP A 714 -1.82 86.88 -32.34
C TRP A 714 -3.09 86.06 -32.04
N GLN A 715 -2.96 84.90 -31.39
CA GLN A 715 -4.11 84.10 -30.96
C GLN A 715 -4.73 84.66 -29.69
N VAL A 716 -6.06 84.75 -29.67
CA VAL A 716 -6.87 85.11 -28.51
C VAL A 716 -6.98 83.94 -27.55
N LYS A 717 -6.72 84.22 -26.27
CA LYS A 717 -6.78 83.30 -25.15
C LYS A 717 -7.66 83.87 -24.04
N ILE A 718 -8.74 83.17 -23.71
CA ILE A 718 -9.59 83.51 -22.56
C ILE A 718 -8.80 83.24 -21.27
N SER A 719 -8.61 84.28 -20.46
CA SER A 719 -7.87 84.24 -19.20
C SER A 719 -8.76 84.64 -18.04
N TYR A 720 -8.36 84.30 -16.81
CA TYR A 720 -9.12 84.63 -15.60
C TYR A 720 -10.50 83.96 -15.51
N PHE A 721 -10.62 82.73 -16.02
CA PHE A 721 -11.70 81.79 -15.65
C PHE A 721 -11.51 81.23 -14.22
N GLY A 722 -12.49 80.49 -13.71
CA GLY A 722 -12.42 79.78 -12.41
C GLY A 722 -12.22 80.67 -11.18
N LEU A 723 -11.73 80.11 -10.07
CA LEU A 723 -11.41 80.77 -8.80
C LEU A 723 -12.54 81.70 -8.31
N ARG A 724 -13.80 81.29 -8.45
CA ARG A 724 -14.97 82.14 -8.16
C ARG A 724 -15.07 82.51 -6.68
N TRP A 725 -14.81 81.54 -5.82
CA TRP A 725 -14.67 81.68 -4.37
C TRP A 725 -13.68 82.79 -4.01
N LEU A 726 -12.50 82.81 -4.64
CA LEU A 726 -11.49 83.85 -4.42
C LEU A 726 -11.91 85.23 -4.97
N LYS A 727 -12.63 85.26 -6.10
CA LYS A 727 -13.13 86.48 -6.76
C LYS A 727 -14.35 87.11 -6.06
N SER A 728 -15.07 86.34 -5.25
CA SER A 728 -16.21 86.82 -4.47
C SER A 728 -15.83 87.76 -3.33
N SER A 729 -14.63 87.61 -2.78
CA SER A 729 -14.06 88.47 -1.72
C SER A 729 -13.84 89.94 -2.10
N LYS A 730 -14.15 90.36 -3.34
CA LYS A 730 -13.84 91.69 -3.88
C LYS A 730 -15.05 92.37 -4.51
N LYS A 731 -15.43 93.51 -3.91
CA LYS A 731 -16.47 94.43 -4.42
C LYS A 731 -16.13 94.90 -5.84
N MET A 732 -17.11 94.87 -6.75
CA MET A 732 -16.96 95.36 -8.12
C MET A 732 -16.90 96.90 -8.15
N GLU A 733 -16.10 97.44 -9.06
CA GLU A 733 -16.18 98.86 -9.42
C GLU A 733 -17.37 99.06 -10.38
N ALA A 734 -18.03 100.23 -10.31
CA ALA A 734 -19.23 100.52 -11.12
C ALA A 734 -18.99 100.32 -12.64
N LYS A 735 -17.77 100.59 -13.13
CA LYS A 735 -17.37 100.37 -14.52
C LYS A 735 -17.44 98.89 -14.95
N ASP A 736 -17.12 97.95 -14.04
CA ASP A 736 -17.07 96.52 -14.36
C ASP A 736 -18.48 95.91 -14.51
N LEU A 737 -19.53 96.62 -14.09
CA LEU A 737 -20.93 96.21 -14.26
C LEU A 737 -21.40 96.26 -15.72
N LEU A 738 -20.71 97.01 -16.59
CA LEU A 738 -21.04 97.13 -18.02
C LEU A 738 -20.88 95.80 -18.78
N TRP A 739 -20.06 94.88 -18.26
CA TRP A 739 -19.84 93.53 -18.80
C TRP A 739 -20.56 92.45 -18.00
N LEU A 740 -21.75 92.77 -17.50
CA LEU A 740 -22.68 91.79 -16.92
C LEU A 740 -23.94 91.70 -17.77
N SER A 741 -24.53 90.51 -17.80
CA SER A 741 -25.80 90.26 -18.47
C SER A 741 -26.99 90.86 -17.70
N PRO A 742 -28.12 91.17 -18.36
CA PRO A 742 -29.28 91.78 -17.69
C PRO A 742 -29.82 90.94 -16.53
N GLU A 743 -29.75 89.61 -16.62
CA GLU A 743 -30.13 88.70 -15.54
C GLU A 743 -29.16 88.73 -14.34
N GLN A 744 -27.86 88.96 -14.57
CA GLN A 744 -26.89 89.18 -13.49
C GLN A 744 -27.07 90.56 -12.85
N LEU A 745 -27.38 91.59 -13.63
CA LEU A 745 -27.62 92.95 -13.14
C LEU A 745 -28.90 93.05 -12.32
N ARG A 746 -30.00 92.42 -12.74
CA ARG A 746 -31.27 92.40 -11.97
C ARG A 746 -31.07 91.81 -10.58
N LYS A 747 -30.40 90.66 -10.48
CA LYS A 747 -30.05 90.01 -9.20
C LYS A 747 -29.19 90.88 -8.28
N ALA A 748 -28.39 91.80 -8.83
CA ALA A 748 -27.61 92.75 -8.06
C ALA A 748 -28.42 93.97 -7.55
N THR A 749 -29.71 94.08 -7.89
CA THR A 749 -30.56 95.23 -7.54
C THR A 749 -31.43 94.99 -6.29
N ASP A 750 -31.66 93.74 -5.89
CA ASP A 750 -32.55 93.35 -4.77
C ASP A 750 -31.92 93.50 -3.38
N GLY A 751 -31.02 94.48 -3.18
CA GLY A 751 -30.46 94.86 -1.88
C GLY A 751 -29.44 93.90 -1.25
N ALA A 752 -29.20 92.73 -1.83
CA ALA A 752 -28.11 91.84 -1.43
C ALA A 752 -26.76 92.33 -2.01
N GLU A 753 -25.66 92.17 -1.26
CA GLU A 753 -24.32 92.46 -1.80
C GLU A 753 -24.03 91.57 -3.02
N ILE A 754 -23.35 92.15 -4.04
CA ILE A 754 -23.14 91.52 -5.36
C ILE A 754 -22.27 90.25 -5.24
N ASN A 755 -22.93 89.12 -4.98
CA ASN A 755 -22.30 87.82 -4.84
C ASN A 755 -21.93 87.23 -6.20
N VAL A 756 -20.66 87.44 -6.52
CA VAL A 756 -19.88 87.09 -7.72
C VAL A 756 -20.02 85.64 -8.24
N ALA A 757 -20.61 84.74 -7.47
CA ALA A 757 -20.68 83.31 -7.78
C ALA A 757 -21.67 82.97 -8.92
N GLU A 758 -22.65 83.84 -9.19
CA GLU A 758 -23.77 83.55 -10.09
C GLU A 758 -23.54 84.00 -11.54
N GLY A 759 -22.66 83.29 -12.24
CA GLY A 759 -22.64 83.29 -13.71
C GLY A 759 -23.39 82.08 -14.29
N SER A 760 -23.60 82.11 -15.60
CA SER A 760 -24.17 81.01 -16.38
C SER A 760 -23.52 80.94 -17.76
N LYS A 761 -23.72 79.83 -18.48
CA LYS A 761 -23.31 79.71 -19.89
C LYS A 761 -23.97 80.80 -20.75
N GLN A 762 -25.24 81.08 -20.48
CA GLN A 762 -26.04 82.10 -21.15
C GLN A 762 -25.47 83.51 -20.93
N SER A 763 -25.06 83.84 -19.69
CA SER A 763 -24.43 85.13 -19.38
C SER A 763 -23.08 85.31 -20.09
N ASP A 764 -22.34 84.23 -20.30
CA ASP A 764 -21.09 84.29 -21.08
C ASP A 764 -21.36 84.56 -22.55
N ILE A 765 -22.41 83.97 -23.15
CA ILE A 765 -22.78 84.24 -24.55
C ILE A 765 -23.19 85.71 -24.72
N TYR A 766 -23.96 86.27 -23.79
CA TYR A 766 -24.30 87.70 -23.80
C TYR A 766 -23.05 88.59 -23.69
N THR A 767 -22.15 88.31 -22.75
CA THR A 767 -20.92 89.11 -22.57
C THR A 767 -19.90 88.90 -23.69
N MET A 768 -19.88 87.73 -24.35
CA MET A 768 -19.12 87.49 -25.57
C MET A 768 -19.65 88.33 -26.74
N ALA A 769 -20.97 88.45 -26.88
CA ALA A 769 -21.57 89.33 -27.89
C ALA A 769 -21.21 90.81 -27.65
N LEU A 770 -21.13 91.27 -26.38
CA LEU A 770 -20.59 92.60 -26.07
C LEU A 770 -19.13 92.75 -26.51
N VAL A 771 -18.28 91.75 -26.27
CA VAL A 771 -16.88 91.78 -26.75
C VAL A 771 -16.82 91.84 -28.28
N PHE A 772 -17.73 91.18 -29.01
CA PHE A 772 -17.85 91.29 -30.46
C PHE A 772 -18.36 92.65 -30.96
N THR A 773 -18.89 93.52 -30.08
CA THR A 773 -19.20 94.93 -30.42
C THR A 773 -18.07 95.91 -30.10
N GLU A 774 -17.04 95.47 -29.37
CA GLU A 774 -15.83 96.26 -29.10
C GLU A 774 -14.74 96.04 -30.16
N VAL A 775 -14.74 94.86 -30.81
CA VAL A 775 -13.81 94.43 -31.88
C VAL A 775 -14.33 94.86 -33.25
#